data_AF-A0AAV4FPV5-F1
#
_entry.id   AF-A0AAV4FPV5-F1
#
_cell.length_a   1.000
_cell.length_b   1.000
_cell.length_c   1.000
_cell.angle_alpha   90.00
_cell.angle_beta   90.00
_cell.angle_gamma   90.00
#
_symmetry.space_group_name_H-M   'P 1'
#
loop_
_entity.id
_entity.type
_entity.pdbx_description
1 polymer ?
#
loop_
_entity_poly.entity_id
_entity_poly.type
_entity_poly.pdbx_seq_one_letter_code
_entity_poly.pdbx_strand_id
1 'polypeptide(L)'
;MESVYEGMRQGSVKGRANIGTVCDRTGTSVSVVQDLGGFQSVHAIAHELAHSLGALHDGAAGADTCRESDRYLMSAVAQQVLDGETHVIRRNPWYMSACSADAISRKISEVENSRDNCLNSTSPALSEFSSTTAEGAGRTYDAQEQCRMLYGPQASLCLGASFSSLDNICTTMYCSTTDYSCTQHYAAEGTSCGDKKWCRMGQCIFSEDAPATGVCPYGDTALLRGDGTSCAEYIAEYPSACYNAEIREICCSSCAARYTGSDVCPYGDRRVGCTPAVCEQVYPNGTLLAQLCCGTCDYLADRECRDMSNVDGLTCSERVRANGNQECYNSTVAFHCCRSCSRDRLNITVILHADTRHNHASDESKIQTHLLRQACKRKSEEEISERPRKIIIREAGKLKTDKVSLSGVQSSRRAIWTQRRKAHPKLPSNREEALIAASQMTTRDNALIEENYERQIAGIFYTMAIQLTKDVEDFFGDGTFKSCPKEFHQIYTVITHANGSYVPLAFFFVARHERKKTYEAMFQHFRRVFERLNGGNLENKTIHLDFEKAAHEAVKHVLPTFALRGCLFHLKQSWWRKIQELGLSAEYKDSESAVGRFLKSTFGLPFLDFLEVCDCFAFDVICEAPEDDAVSRYIEYLTRMYITSTSSFPPHLWASSDVNQKRTTNGRESFHKHLNSLFYTANPSVFELNDRLQEIMSESKFKLQSTANLRSSKAKDVKKREWLLSIQGSFNAGTMTRLQYIQSICHTLLPSTFL
;
A
#
# COMPACT_ATOMS: atom_id res chain seq x y z
N MET A 1 -28.90 -27.59 -3.51
CA MET A 1 -28.34 -27.88 -4.84
C MET A 1 -26.97 -27.23 -4.86
N GLU A 2 -25.92 -27.99 -5.13
CA GLU A 2 -24.52 -27.52 -5.08
C GLU A 2 -24.05 -27.15 -6.49
N SER A 3 -23.29 -26.07 -6.64
CA SER A 3 -22.71 -25.63 -7.92
C SER A 3 -21.19 -25.63 -7.87
N VAL A 4 -20.55 -25.87 -9.02
CA VAL A 4 -19.10 -26.06 -9.17
C VAL A 4 -18.60 -25.19 -10.32
N TYR A 5 -17.61 -24.33 -10.05
CA TYR A 5 -16.98 -23.47 -11.05
C TYR A 5 -15.68 -24.10 -11.59
N GLU A 6 -15.54 -24.27 -12.90
CA GLU A 6 -14.44 -25.00 -13.53
C GLU A 6 -13.40 -24.09 -14.23
N GLY A 7 -12.10 -24.35 -13.99
CA GLY A 7 -10.98 -23.61 -14.54
C GLY A 7 -10.13 -24.36 -15.58
N MET A 8 -9.59 -23.62 -16.55
CA MET A 8 -9.17 -24.18 -17.85
C MET A 8 -7.78 -24.83 -17.91
N ARG A 9 -6.90 -24.72 -16.90
CA ARG A 9 -5.60 -25.40 -16.99
C ARG A 9 -5.65 -26.91 -16.73
N GLN A 10 -6.78 -27.48 -16.31
CA GLN A 10 -6.92 -28.95 -16.12
C GLN A 10 -8.34 -29.49 -15.87
N GLY A 11 -9.42 -28.79 -16.25
CA GLY A 11 -10.77 -29.20 -15.82
C GLY A 11 -10.90 -29.20 -14.28
N SER A 12 -10.15 -28.31 -13.63
CA SER A 12 -10.02 -28.26 -12.18
C SER A 12 -10.99 -27.25 -11.61
N VAL A 13 -11.82 -27.67 -10.66
CA VAL A 13 -12.72 -26.80 -9.89
C VAL A 13 -11.95 -25.67 -9.21
N LYS A 14 -12.35 -24.42 -9.44
CA LYS A 14 -11.74 -23.20 -8.86
C LYS A 14 -12.55 -22.60 -7.74
N GLY A 15 -13.83 -22.94 -7.66
CA GLY A 15 -14.70 -22.53 -6.57
C GLY A 15 -15.92 -23.46 -6.43
N ARG A 16 -16.53 -23.42 -5.26
CA ARG A 16 -17.76 -24.16 -4.96
C ARG A 16 -18.62 -23.38 -3.97
N ALA A 17 -19.91 -23.31 -4.24
CA ALA A 17 -20.90 -22.70 -3.37
C ALA A 17 -22.23 -23.46 -3.41
N ASN A 18 -22.99 -23.33 -2.32
CA ASN A 18 -24.39 -23.69 -2.31
C ASN A 18 -25.23 -22.58 -2.92
N ILE A 19 -26.23 -22.95 -3.72
CA ILE A 19 -27.07 -21.96 -4.40
C ILE A 19 -28.18 -21.45 -3.47
N GLY A 20 -28.26 -20.12 -3.32
CA GLY A 20 -29.38 -19.45 -2.64
C GLY A 20 -29.40 -19.59 -1.12
N THR A 21 -28.25 -19.86 -0.50
CA THR A 21 -28.11 -20.15 0.94
C THR A 21 -27.52 -18.99 1.76
N VAL A 22 -27.41 -17.76 1.21
CA VAL A 22 -26.74 -16.61 1.87
C VAL A 22 -27.11 -16.36 3.34
N CYS A 23 -28.37 -16.58 3.76
CA CYS A 23 -28.81 -16.45 5.15
C CYS A 23 -29.23 -17.78 5.81
N ASP A 24 -28.92 -18.90 5.17
CA ASP A 24 -29.17 -20.21 5.73
C ASP A 24 -28.27 -20.46 6.94
N ARG A 25 -28.88 -20.81 8.08
CA ARG A 25 -28.21 -21.05 9.36
C ARG A 25 -27.84 -22.52 9.58
N THR A 26 -28.16 -23.41 8.65
CA THR A 26 -27.87 -24.86 8.74
C THR A 26 -26.41 -25.20 8.36
N GLY A 27 -25.58 -24.19 8.09
CA GLY A 27 -24.17 -24.36 7.73
C GLY A 27 -23.90 -24.38 6.23
N THR A 28 -24.91 -24.13 5.40
CA THR A 28 -24.80 -24.12 3.92
C THR A 28 -24.47 -22.74 3.33
N SER A 29 -24.49 -21.66 4.13
CA SER A 29 -24.02 -20.32 3.74
C SER A 29 -22.48 -20.26 3.71
N VAL A 30 -21.87 -21.03 2.81
CA VAL A 30 -20.43 -21.20 2.68
C VAL A 30 -20.06 -21.29 1.20
N SER A 31 -18.99 -20.57 0.85
CA SER A 31 -18.33 -20.65 -0.45
C SER A 31 -16.84 -20.92 -0.25
N VAL A 32 -16.25 -21.76 -1.09
CA VAL A 32 -14.82 -22.10 -1.08
C VAL A 32 -14.23 -21.74 -2.43
N VAL A 33 -13.09 -21.03 -2.43
CA VAL A 33 -12.39 -20.62 -3.66
C VAL A 33 -10.92 -20.97 -3.54
N GLN A 34 -10.34 -21.51 -4.62
CA GLN A 34 -8.91 -21.74 -4.74
C GLN A 34 -8.18 -20.39 -4.89
N ASP A 35 -7.18 -20.14 -4.03
CA ASP A 35 -6.27 -19.03 -4.24
C ASP A 35 -5.32 -19.33 -5.41
N LEU A 36 -5.36 -18.48 -6.42
CA LEU A 36 -4.56 -18.56 -7.64
C LEU A 36 -3.35 -17.61 -7.61
N GLY A 37 -3.16 -16.89 -6.50
CA GLY A 37 -2.10 -15.90 -6.34
C GLY A 37 -2.43 -14.56 -7.00
N GLY A 38 -1.71 -13.52 -6.57
CA GLY A 38 -1.96 -12.15 -7.03
C GLY A 38 -3.41 -11.72 -6.75
N PHE A 39 -4.12 -11.35 -7.81
CA PHE A 39 -5.53 -10.94 -7.77
C PHE A 39 -6.45 -11.82 -8.63
N GLN A 40 -5.98 -13.01 -9.04
CA GLN A 40 -6.68 -13.82 -10.03
C GLN A 40 -7.94 -14.52 -9.48
N SER A 41 -8.03 -14.73 -8.16
CA SER A 41 -9.20 -15.36 -7.53
C SER A 41 -10.41 -14.43 -7.33
N VAL A 42 -10.29 -13.12 -7.61
CA VAL A 42 -11.36 -12.14 -7.35
C VAL A 42 -12.64 -12.46 -8.13
N HIS A 43 -12.53 -12.87 -9.39
CA HIS A 43 -13.68 -13.24 -10.21
C HIS A 43 -14.35 -14.52 -9.68
N ALA A 44 -13.56 -15.53 -9.26
CA ALA A 44 -14.10 -16.74 -8.65
C ALA A 44 -14.81 -16.44 -7.33
N ILE A 45 -14.28 -15.55 -6.48
CA ILE A 45 -14.96 -15.10 -5.26
C ILE A 45 -16.31 -14.46 -5.56
N ALA A 46 -16.36 -13.56 -6.55
CA ALA A 46 -17.61 -12.89 -6.94
C ALA A 46 -18.63 -13.89 -7.53
N HIS A 47 -18.15 -14.86 -8.33
CA HIS A 47 -18.95 -15.94 -8.90
C HIS A 47 -19.59 -16.82 -7.80
N GLU A 48 -18.79 -17.32 -6.86
CA GLU A 48 -19.30 -18.17 -5.77
C GLU A 48 -20.23 -17.42 -4.81
N LEU A 49 -20.00 -16.12 -4.62
CA LEU A 49 -20.91 -15.28 -3.83
C LEU A 49 -22.26 -15.09 -4.53
N ALA A 50 -22.25 -14.93 -5.86
CA ALA A 50 -23.48 -14.82 -6.64
C ALA A 50 -24.28 -16.13 -6.60
N HIS A 51 -23.64 -17.30 -6.58
CA HIS A 51 -24.32 -18.56 -6.27
C HIS A 51 -24.98 -18.55 -4.89
N SER A 52 -24.28 -18.13 -3.83
CA SER A 52 -24.91 -17.99 -2.49
C SER A 52 -26.13 -17.06 -2.50
N LEU A 53 -26.12 -16.05 -3.37
CA LEU A 53 -27.21 -15.11 -3.61
C LEU A 53 -28.28 -15.64 -4.60
N GLY A 54 -28.17 -16.88 -5.06
CA GLY A 54 -29.21 -17.56 -5.84
C GLY A 54 -29.03 -17.54 -7.36
N ALA A 55 -27.93 -16.98 -7.88
CA ALA A 55 -27.64 -17.05 -9.31
C ALA A 55 -27.28 -18.48 -9.75
N LEU A 56 -27.69 -18.83 -10.98
CA LEU A 56 -27.28 -20.06 -11.67
C LEU A 56 -26.21 -19.71 -12.70
N HIS A 57 -25.55 -20.73 -13.26
CA HIS A 57 -24.72 -20.49 -14.43
C HIS A 57 -25.56 -19.99 -15.61
N ASP A 58 -25.02 -19.03 -16.36
CA ASP A 58 -25.63 -18.61 -17.62
C ASP A 58 -25.68 -19.80 -18.59
N GLY A 59 -26.83 -20.06 -19.19
CA GLY A 59 -27.05 -21.23 -20.05
C GLY A 59 -27.52 -22.49 -19.33
N ALA A 60 -27.54 -22.50 -17.98
CA ALA A 60 -28.12 -23.60 -17.22
C ALA A 60 -29.66 -23.57 -17.23
N ALA A 61 -30.29 -24.70 -16.89
CA ALA A 61 -31.76 -24.77 -16.77
C ALA A 61 -32.28 -23.77 -15.73
N GLY A 62 -33.12 -22.81 -16.15
CA GLY A 62 -33.59 -21.70 -15.32
C GLY A 62 -32.84 -20.37 -15.52
N ALA A 63 -31.81 -20.37 -16.36
CA ALA A 63 -31.06 -19.19 -16.83
C ALA A 63 -30.64 -19.32 -18.32
N ASP A 64 -31.35 -20.15 -19.09
CA ASP A 64 -31.04 -20.52 -20.47
C ASP A 64 -31.28 -19.38 -21.49
N THR A 65 -31.99 -18.33 -21.10
CA THR A 65 -32.15 -17.11 -21.89
C THR A 65 -30.89 -16.26 -21.95
N CYS A 66 -29.97 -16.42 -21.01
CA CYS A 66 -28.64 -15.81 -21.02
C CYS A 66 -27.63 -16.84 -21.53
N ARG A 67 -26.91 -16.53 -22.62
CA ARG A 67 -26.01 -17.50 -23.24
C ARG A 67 -24.69 -17.55 -22.48
N GLU A 68 -24.20 -18.75 -22.20
CA GLU A 68 -22.86 -18.96 -21.64
C GLU A 68 -21.77 -18.30 -22.52
N SER A 69 -21.94 -18.32 -23.84
CA SER A 69 -21.02 -17.71 -24.80
C SER A 69 -20.88 -16.19 -24.69
N ASP A 70 -21.82 -15.52 -24.01
CA ASP A 70 -21.75 -14.08 -23.78
C ASP A 70 -20.75 -13.74 -22.67
N ARG A 71 -20.25 -14.73 -21.92
CA ARG A 71 -19.13 -14.58 -20.99
C ARG A 71 -19.39 -13.50 -19.92
N TYR A 72 -20.58 -13.49 -19.33
CA TYR A 72 -20.81 -12.76 -18.09
C TYR A 72 -20.19 -13.50 -16.89
N LEU A 73 -20.13 -12.84 -15.74
CA LEU A 73 -19.46 -13.36 -14.54
C LEU A 73 -19.93 -14.78 -14.14
N MET A 74 -21.20 -15.13 -14.41
CA MET A 74 -21.79 -16.44 -14.08
C MET A 74 -21.67 -17.49 -15.19
N SER A 75 -20.79 -17.30 -16.18
CA SER A 75 -20.39 -18.37 -17.10
C SER A 75 -19.73 -19.53 -16.32
N ALA A 76 -20.05 -20.79 -16.66
CA ALA A 76 -19.52 -21.96 -15.93
C ALA A 76 -18.01 -22.18 -16.18
N VAL A 77 -17.51 -21.68 -17.30
CA VAL A 77 -16.08 -21.74 -17.66
C VAL A 77 -15.35 -20.48 -17.22
N ALA A 78 -14.25 -20.65 -16.48
CA ALA A 78 -13.38 -19.56 -16.08
C ALA A 78 -12.71 -18.85 -17.27
N GLN A 79 -12.78 -17.52 -17.27
CA GLN A 79 -12.43 -16.72 -18.43
C GLN A 79 -10.92 -16.45 -18.50
N GLN A 80 -10.33 -16.71 -19.66
CA GLN A 80 -9.29 -15.86 -20.23
C GLN A 80 -9.88 -15.28 -21.52
N VAL A 81 -9.86 -13.96 -21.64
CA VAL A 81 -10.37 -13.24 -22.81
C VAL A 81 -9.52 -13.63 -24.03
N LEU A 82 -10.11 -14.33 -25.00
CA LEU A 82 -9.36 -14.79 -26.17
C LEU A 82 -9.08 -13.63 -27.13
N ASP A 83 -7.94 -13.70 -27.82
CA ASP A 83 -7.64 -12.81 -28.93
C ASP A 83 -8.67 -12.98 -30.05
N GLY A 84 -9.35 -11.90 -30.41
CA GLY A 84 -10.40 -11.86 -31.45
C GLY A 84 -11.80 -11.51 -30.95
N GLU A 85 -12.03 -11.44 -29.64
CA GLU A 85 -13.34 -11.04 -29.10
C GLU A 85 -13.60 -9.53 -29.18
N THR A 86 -14.88 -9.14 -29.32
CA THR A 86 -15.25 -7.72 -29.36
C THR A 86 -15.00 -7.06 -28.00
N HIS A 87 -14.65 -5.76 -27.99
CA HIS A 87 -14.40 -5.02 -26.73
C HIS A 87 -15.55 -5.09 -25.72
N VAL A 88 -16.78 -5.31 -26.17
CA VAL A 88 -17.95 -5.48 -25.30
C VAL A 88 -17.88 -6.83 -24.57
N ILE A 89 -17.70 -7.93 -25.32
CA ILE A 89 -17.61 -9.29 -24.76
C ILE A 89 -16.42 -9.39 -23.78
N ARG A 90 -15.28 -8.76 -24.10
CA ARG A 90 -14.10 -8.73 -23.23
C ARG A 90 -14.35 -8.13 -21.84
N ARG A 91 -15.41 -7.32 -21.69
CA ARG A 91 -15.75 -6.63 -20.43
C ARG A 91 -16.88 -7.31 -19.66
N ASN A 92 -17.62 -8.23 -20.28
CA ASN A 92 -18.67 -9.02 -19.62
C ASN A 92 -18.22 -9.78 -18.35
N PRO A 93 -16.94 -10.21 -18.19
CA PRO A 93 -16.44 -10.76 -16.92
C PRO A 93 -16.71 -9.89 -15.67
N TRP A 94 -16.82 -8.57 -15.84
CA TRP A 94 -17.07 -7.61 -14.75
C TRP A 94 -18.56 -7.32 -14.49
N TYR A 95 -19.47 -7.96 -15.23
CA TYR A 95 -20.90 -7.71 -15.15
C TYR A 95 -21.69 -9.00 -14.92
N MET A 96 -22.84 -8.85 -14.26
CA MET A 96 -23.86 -9.90 -14.19
C MET A 96 -24.71 -9.88 -15.46
N SER A 97 -25.10 -11.05 -15.93
CA SER A 97 -26.16 -11.18 -16.93
C SER A 97 -27.51 -10.73 -16.35
N ALA A 98 -28.49 -10.48 -17.22
CA ALA A 98 -29.86 -10.18 -16.77
C ALA A 98 -30.44 -11.33 -15.91
N CYS A 99 -30.19 -12.59 -16.30
CA CYS A 99 -30.65 -13.76 -15.57
C CYS A 99 -30.06 -13.85 -14.17
N SER A 100 -28.76 -13.58 -14.05
CA SER A 100 -28.06 -13.56 -12.76
C SER A 100 -28.58 -12.43 -11.86
N ALA A 101 -28.74 -11.22 -12.41
CA ALA A 101 -29.28 -10.08 -11.67
C ALA A 101 -30.71 -10.35 -11.18
N ASP A 102 -31.59 -10.87 -12.03
CA ASP A 102 -32.97 -11.20 -11.68
C ASP A 102 -33.06 -12.30 -10.61
N ALA A 103 -32.20 -13.32 -10.68
CA ALA A 103 -32.13 -14.38 -9.68
C ALA A 103 -31.70 -13.84 -8.30
N ILE A 104 -30.66 -12.99 -8.28
CA ILE A 104 -30.17 -12.34 -7.06
C ILE A 104 -31.25 -11.43 -6.49
N SER A 105 -31.89 -10.60 -7.32
CA SER A 105 -32.97 -9.70 -6.87
C SER A 105 -34.13 -10.46 -6.23
N ARG A 106 -34.58 -11.57 -6.84
CA ARG A 106 -35.61 -12.44 -6.24
C ARG A 106 -35.16 -12.98 -4.89
N LYS A 107 -33.93 -13.47 -4.79
CA LYS A 107 -33.41 -14.00 -3.53
C LYS A 107 -33.33 -12.94 -2.44
N ILE A 108 -32.89 -11.73 -2.77
CA ILE A 108 -32.88 -10.61 -1.81
C ILE A 108 -34.30 -10.29 -1.35
N SER A 109 -35.28 -10.22 -2.26
CA SER A 109 -36.68 -10.01 -1.88
C SER A 109 -37.24 -11.12 -0.98
N GLU A 110 -36.87 -12.39 -1.21
CA GLU A 110 -37.21 -13.49 -0.30
C GLU A 110 -36.60 -13.29 1.09
N VAL A 111 -35.33 -12.90 1.16
CA VAL A 111 -34.59 -12.66 2.41
C VAL A 111 -35.15 -11.46 3.16
N GLU A 112 -35.51 -10.38 2.47
CA GLU A 112 -36.11 -9.17 3.06
C GLU A 112 -37.43 -9.46 3.79
N ASN A 113 -38.24 -10.35 3.20
CA ASN A 113 -39.52 -10.76 3.77
C ASN A 113 -39.40 -11.88 4.83
N SER A 114 -38.19 -12.41 5.05
CA SER A 114 -37.94 -13.46 6.02
C SER A 114 -37.60 -12.89 7.41
N ARG A 115 -38.07 -13.58 8.47
CA ARG A 115 -37.69 -13.28 9.86
C ARG A 115 -36.21 -13.57 10.14
N ASP A 116 -35.56 -14.33 9.27
CA ASP A 116 -34.14 -14.71 9.38
C ASP A 116 -33.21 -13.84 8.53
N ASN A 117 -33.66 -12.65 8.10
CA ASN A 117 -32.85 -11.71 7.33
C ASN A 117 -31.52 -11.39 8.05
N CYS A 118 -30.43 -11.94 7.51
CA CYS A 118 -29.08 -11.75 8.02
C CYS A 118 -28.33 -10.56 7.39
N LEU A 119 -28.93 -9.91 6.38
CA LEU A 119 -28.33 -8.82 5.59
C LEU A 119 -28.76 -7.42 6.08
N ASN A 120 -29.76 -7.33 6.94
CA ASN A 120 -30.33 -6.05 7.40
C ASN A 120 -29.49 -5.31 8.46
N SER A 121 -28.52 -5.98 9.08
CA SER A 121 -27.64 -5.35 10.07
C SER A 121 -26.30 -4.96 9.45
N THR A 122 -26.00 -3.67 9.39
CA THR A 122 -24.66 -3.20 9.04
C THR A 122 -23.72 -3.40 10.24
N SER A 123 -22.69 -4.24 10.05
CA SER A 123 -21.63 -4.36 11.05
C SER A 123 -20.80 -3.05 11.07
N PRO A 124 -20.52 -2.47 12.25
CA PRO A 124 -19.62 -1.32 12.35
C PRO A 124 -18.18 -1.61 11.90
N ALA A 125 -17.81 -2.88 11.67
CA ALA A 125 -16.52 -3.25 11.08
C ALA A 125 -16.41 -2.92 9.58
N LEU A 126 -17.52 -2.75 8.85
CA LEU A 126 -17.51 -2.48 7.40
C LEU A 126 -16.88 -1.13 7.03
N SER A 127 -16.92 -0.13 7.91
CA SER A 127 -16.26 1.17 7.65
C SER A 127 -14.74 1.08 7.66
N GLU A 128 -14.17 0.08 8.35
CA GLU A 128 -12.71 -0.14 8.44
C GLU A 128 -12.18 -0.86 7.18
N PHE A 129 -13.01 -1.67 6.52
CA PHE A 129 -12.69 -2.35 5.25
C PHE A 129 -13.04 -1.54 3.99
N SER A 130 -14.02 -0.63 4.06
CA SER A 130 -14.49 0.16 2.91
C SER A 130 -13.45 1.19 2.43
N SER A 131 -12.59 1.70 3.31
CA SER A 131 -11.54 2.66 2.94
C SER A 131 -10.36 2.00 2.20
N THR A 132 -10.10 0.71 2.44
CA THR A 132 -9.00 -0.06 1.83
C THR A 132 -9.41 -0.71 0.51
N THR A 133 -10.69 -1.02 0.31
CA THR A 133 -11.20 -1.67 -0.92
C THR A 133 -11.62 -0.69 -2.02
N ALA A 134 -11.93 0.58 -1.69
CA ALA A 134 -12.45 1.56 -2.65
C ALA A 134 -11.44 2.03 -3.72
N GLU A 135 -10.14 1.82 -3.49
CA GLU A 135 -9.09 2.30 -4.39
C GLU A 135 -8.69 1.28 -5.47
N GLY A 136 -9.01 -0.01 -5.32
CA GLY A 136 -8.60 -1.06 -6.25
C GLY A 136 -7.12 -1.43 -6.11
N ALA A 137 -6.84 -2.74 -6.04
CA ALA A 137 -5.52 -3.24 -5.69
C ALA A 137 -4.40 -2.86 -6.69
N GLY A 138 -4.74 -2.62 -7.95
CA GLY A 138 -3.80 -2.18 -8.99
C GLY A 138 -3.23 -0.77 -8.77
N ARG A 139 -3.78 0.02 -7.84
CA ARG A 139 -3.16 1.28 -7.41
C ARG A 139 -2.02 1.09 -6.42
N THR A 140 -2.01 -0.05 -5.72
CA THR A 140 -0.96 -0.42 -4.77
C THR A 140 0.10 -1.29 -5.44
N TYR A 141 -0.33 -2.22 -6.29
CA TYR A 141 0.52 -3.17 -6.98
C TYR A 141 0.43 -2.89 -8.48
N ASP A 142 1.47 -2.33 -9.07
CA ASP A 142 1.50 -2.07 -10.51
C ASP A 142 1.51 -3.39 -11.31
N ALA A 143 1.37 -3.29 -12.64
CA ALA A 143 1.31 -4.46 -13.51
C ALA A 143 2.57 -5.34 -13.44
N GLN A 144 3.75 -4.76 -13.18
CA GLN A 144 4.97 -5.57 -13.00
C GLN A 144 4.92 -6.35 -11.69
N GLU A 145 4.53 -5.69 -10.60
CA GLU A 145 4.42 -6.31 -9.28
C GLU A 145 3.36 -7.40 -9.26
N GLN A 146 2.24 -7.22 -9.98
CA GLN A 146 1.23 -8.25 -10.14
C GLN A 146 1.80 -9.51 -10.83
N CYS A 147 2.69 -9.36 -11.81
CA CYS A 147 3.40 -10.50 -12.40
C CYS A 147 4.37 -11.17 -11.41
N ARG A 148 5.06 -10.38 -10.58
CA ARG A 148 5.95 -10.91 -9.52
C ARG A 148 5.20 -11.66 -8.43
N MET A 149 3.98 -11.23 -8.10
CA MET A 149 3.11 -11.94 -7.16
C MET A 149 2.67 -13.31 -7.69
N LEU A 150 2.56 -13.46 -9.02
CA LEU A 150 2.12 -14.71 -9.67
C LEU A 150 3.26 -15.71 -9.86
N TYR A 151 4.44 -15.24 -10.28
CA TYR A 151 5.53 -16.11 -10.74
C TYR A 151 6.88 -15.86 -10.03
N GLY A 152 6.92 -14.98 -9.05
CA GLY A 152 8.12 -14.66 -8.27
C GLY A 152 8.92 -13.47 -8.80
N PRO A 153 10.01 -13.09 -8.13
CA PRO A 153 10.69 -11.80 -8.32
C PRO A 153 11.32 -11.60 -9.71
N GLN A 154 11.56 -12.68 -10.46
CA GLN A 154 12.12 -12.62 -11.82
C GLN A 154 11.05 -12.38 -12.90
N ALA A 155 9.76 -12.49 -12.54
CA ALA A 155 8.67 -12.26 -13.46
C ALA A 155 8.44 -10.76 -13.70
N SER A 156 7.92 -10.46 -14.88
CA SER A 156 7.73 -9.10 -15.38
C SER A 156 6.54 -9.05 -16.34
N LEU A 157 6.07 -7.82 -16.61
CA LEU A 157 5.04 -7.57 -17.60
C LEU A 157 5.62 -7.75 -19.01
N CYS A 158 4.96 -8.57 -19.84
CA CYS A 158 5.28 -8.68 -21.26
C CYS A 158 4.70 -7.47 -22.03
N LEU A 159 5.55 -6.75 -22.75
CA LEU A 159 5.20 -5.52 -23.49
C LEU A 159 5.35 -5.71 -25.00
N GLY A 160 4.55 -4.95 -25.78
CA GLY A 160 4.65 -4.84 -27.24
C GLY A 160 3.38 -5.28 -27.98
N ALA A 161 3.34 -4.98 -29.29
CA ALA A 161 2.18 -5.21 -30.15
C ALA A 161 1.69 -6.66 -30.22
N SER A 162 2.55 -7.63 -29.92
CA SER A 162 2.21 -9.08 -29.88
C SER A 162 1.50 -9.51 -28.58
N PHE A 163 1.49 -8.68 -27.54
CA PHE A 163 0.97 -9.06 -26.21
C PHE A 163 -0.14 -8.13 -25.72
N SER A 164 0.00 -6.80 -25.79
CA SER A 164 -1.14 -5.89 -25.59
C SER A 164 -0.79 -4.44 -25.93
N SER A 165 -1.79 -3.69 -26.35
CA SER A 165 -1.75 -2.23 -26.29
C SER A 165 -2.09 -1.74 -24.88
N LEU A 166 -1.62 -0.54 -24.52
CA LEU A 166 -1.80 0.07 -23.20
C LEU A 166 -3.23 0.03 -22.66
N ASP A 167 -4.23 0.30 -23.50
CA ASP A 167 -5.64 0.33 -23.11
C ASP A 167 -6.21 -1.09 -22.86
N ASN A 168 -5.62 -2.14 -23.44
CA ASN A 168 -6.10 -3.53 -23.33
C ASN A 168 -5.64 -4.24 -22.05
N ILE A 169 -4.68 -3.68 -21.31
CA ILE A 169 -4.17 -4.29 -20.08
C ILE A 169 -5.29 -4.59 -19.05
N CYS A 170 -6.36 -3.79 -19.07
CA CYS A 170 -7.49 -3.94 -18.17
C CYS A 170 -8.31 -5.21 -18.40
N THR A 171 -8.22 -5.79 -19.59
CA THR A 171 -8.87 -7.07 -19.92
C THR A 171 -7.88 -8.21 -20.11
N THR A 172 -6.64 -7.89 -20.50
CA THR A 172 -5.61 -8.85 -20.90
C THR A 172 -4.22 -8.32 -20.53
N MET A 173 -3.68 -8.80 -19.41
CA MET A 173 -2.31 -8.54 -18.95
C MET A 173 -1.47 -9.80 -19.19
N TYR A 174 -0.24 -9.67 -19.69
CA TYR A 174 0.63 -10.82 -19.94
C TYR A 174 1.85 -10.78 -19.03
N CYS A 175 2.08 -11.87 -18.29
CA CYS A 175 3.19 -11.98 -17.36
C CYS A 175 4.18 -13.03 -17.83
N SER A 176 5.47 -12.71 -17.73
CA SER A 176 6.53 -13.68 -18.00
C SER A 176 6.57 -14.75 -16.92
N THR A 177 6.72 -16.00 -17.36
CA THR A 177 6.93 -17.17 -16.51
C THR A 177 8.42 -17.49 -16.39
N THR A 178 8.76 -18.45 -15.54
CA THR A 178 10.16 -18.82 -15.25
C THR A 178 10.92 -19.40 -16.46
N ASP A 179 10.21 -19.84 -17.49
CA ASP A 179 10.74 -20.28 -18.79
C ASP A 179 10.75 -19.15 -19.85
N TYR A 180 10.51 -17.91 -19.43
CA TYR A 180 10.43 -16.71 -20.28
C TYR A 180 9.26 -16.70 -21.28
N SER A 181 8.27 -17.61 -21.13
CA SER A 181 7.02 -17.54 -21.89
C SER A 181 6.08 -16.47 -21.30
N CYS A 182 5.15 -15.94 -22.09
CA CYS A 182 4.16 -14.97 -21.61
C CYS A 182 2.81 -15.65 -21.42
N THR A 183 2.28 -15.61 -20.19
CA THR A 183 0.95 -16.16 -19.85
C THR A 183 -0.04 -15.03 -19.54
N GLN A 184 -1.27 -15.17 -20.03
CA GLN A 184 -2.34 -14.18 -19.86
C GLN A 184 -2.98 -14.22 -18.45
N HIS A 185 -3.29 -13.04 -17.90
CA HIS A 185 -3.90 -12.79 -16.60
C HIS A 185 -4.79 -11.54 -16.63
N TYR A 186 -5.59 -11.35 -15.58
CA TYR A 186 -6.32 -10.10 -15.35
C TYR A 186 -5.45 -9.10 -14.61
N ALA A 187 -5.42 -7.86 -15.08
CA ALA A 187 -4.95 -6.75 -14.27
C ALA A 187 -5.95 -6.47 -13.14
N ALA A 188 -5.46 -6.16 -11.96
CA ALA A 188 -6.29 -5.76 -10.84
C ALA A 188 -7.02 -4.43 -11.12
N GLU A 189 -8.20 -4.25 -10.51
CA GLU A 189 -8.89 -2.95 -10.47
C GLU A 189 -7.93 -1.86 -9.99
N GLY A 190 -7.89 -0.72 -10.68
CA GLY A 190 -6.99 0.38 -10.36
C GLY A 190 -5.60 0.28 -10.98
N THR A 191 -5.28 -0.77 -11.75
CA THR A 191 -4.01 -0.86 -12.48
C THR A 191 -3.90 0.29 -13.46
N SER A 192 -2.78 0.99 -13.48
CA SER A 192 -2.54 2.03 -14.49
C SER A 192 -2.58 1.43 -15.88
N CYS A 193 -3.31 2.06 -16.79
CA CYS A 193 -3.47 1.62 -18.18
C CYS A 193 -3.12 2.71 -19.21
N GLY A 194 -2.68 3.88 -18.73
CA GLY A 194 -2.30 5.02 -19.55
C GLY A 194 -2.14 6.27 -18.70
N ASP A 195 -1.74 7.38 -19.34
CA ASP A 195 -1.53 8.65 -18.66
C ASP A 195 -2.83 9.15 -18.03
N LYS A 196 -2.82 9.30 -16.69
CA LYS A 196 -4.03 9.62 -15.92
C LYS A 196 -5.17 8.65 -16.19
N LYS A 197 -4.91 7.36 -16.43
CA LYS A 197 -5.95 6.33 -16.58
C LYS A 197 -5.73 5.12 -15.68
N TRP A 198 -6.82 4.55 -15.19
CA TRP A 198 -6.85 3.28 -14.45
C TRP A 198 -7.82 2.28 -15.06
N CYS A 199 -7.54 1.01 -14.85
CA CYS A 199 -8.47 -0.07 -15.12
C CYS A 199 -9.64 -0.03 -14.14
N ARG A 200 -10.84 0.06 -14.67
CA ARG A 200 -12.09 -0.04 -13.91
C ARG A 200 -13.15 -0.78 -14.70
N MET A 201 -13.64 -1.88 -14.15
CA MET A 201 -14.55 -2.84 -14.77
C MET A 201 -14.08 -3.29 -16.16
N GLY A 202 -12.80 -3.64 -16.27
CA GLY A 202 -12.17 -4.03 -17.54
C GLY A 202 -12.01 -2.87 -18.54
N GLN A 203 -12.22 -1.62 -18.12
CA GLN A 203 -12.09 -0.44 -18.99
C GLN A 203 -10.92 0.44 -18.57
N CYS A 204 -10.17 0.95 -19.54
CA CYS A 204 -9.16 1.98 -19.27
C CYS A 204 -9.79 3.37 -19.21
N ILE A 205 -10.06 3.88 -18.01
CA ILE A 205 -10.83 5.11 -17.77
C ILE A 205 -9.94 6.22 -17.21
N PHE A 206 -10.11 7.44 -17.73
CA PHE A 206 -9.43 8.62 -17.19
C PHE A 206 -9.81 8.88 -15.73
N SER A 207 -8.80 9.13 -14.91
CA SER A 207 -8.89 9.49 -13.51
C SER A 207 -7.82 10.52 -13.18
N GLU A 208 -8.20 11.68 -12.65
CA GLU A 208 -7.22 12.70 -12.23
C GLU A 208 -6.26 12.17 -11.15
N ASP A 209 -6.73 11.21 -10.34
CA ASP A 209 -5.99 10.59 -9.25
C ASP A 209 -5.04 9.49 -9.75
N ALA A 210 -5.17 9.04 -11.01
CA ALA A 210 -4.20 8.12 -11.62
C ALA A 210 -2.82 8.79 -11.79
N PRO A 211 -1.72 8.03 -11.73
CA PRO A 211 -0.40 8.57 -11.96
C PRO A 211 -0.31 9.16 -13.38
N ALA A 212 0.45 10.25 -13.52
CA ALA A 212 0.89 10.70 -14.83
C ALA A 212 2.06 9.78 -15.22
N THR A 213 1.83 8.94 -16.21
CA THR A 213 2.74 7.85 -16.55
C THR A 213 3.55 8.15 -17.82
N GLY A 214 3.21 9.23 -18.52
CA GLY A 214 3.91 9.67 -19.72
C GLY A 214 3.89 8.62 -20.83
N VAL A 215 4.95 8.59 -21.65
CA VAL A 215 5.06 7.65 -22.79
C VAL A 215 5.55 6.27 -22.35
N CYS A 216 6.02 6.11 -21.11
CA CYS A 216 6.64 4.87 -20.61
C CYS A 216 6.02 4.37 -19.29
N PRO A 217 4.72 4.02 -19.31
CA PRO A 217 3.93 3.78 -18.10
C PRO A 217 4.34 2.57 -17.27
N TYR A 218 5.00 1.59 -17.87
CA TYR A 218 5.48 0.39 -17.19
C TYR A 218 6.99 0.25 -17.22
N GLY A 219 7.72 1.30 -17.62
CA GLY A 219 9.16 1.21 -17.82
C GLY A 219 9.54 0.31 -19.00
N ASP A 220 10.83 -0.02 -19.07
CA ASP A 220 11.38 -0.88 -20.11
C ASP A 220 10.99 -2.35 -19.89
N THR A 221 10.87 -3.11 -20.99
CA THR A 221 10.76 -4.57 -20.93
C THR A 221 12.00 -5.17 -20.28
N ALA A 222 11.79 -6.18 -19.44
CA ALA A 222 12.88 -6.92 -18.81
C ALA A 222 13.57 -7.89 -19.78
N LEU A 223 12.93 -8.21 -20.93
CA LEU A 223 13.38 -9.23 -21.88
C LEU A 223 13.31 -8.69 -23.30
N LEU A 224 14.37 -8.02 -23.77
CA LEU A 224 14.41 -7.48 -25.14
C LEU A 224 14.57 -8.59 -26.18
N ARG A 225 15.41 -9.56 -25.85
CA ARG A 225 15.71 -10.76 -26.60
C ARG A 225 15.77 -11.87 -25.56
N GLY A 226 15.31 -13.08 -25.88
CA GLY A 226 15.35 -14.23 -24.97
C GLY A 226 16.77 -14.69 -24.56
N ASP A 227 17.78 -13.82 -24.71
CA ASP A 227 19.18 -13.96 -24.29
C ASP A 227 19.50 -13.21 -22.98
N GLY A 228 18.54 -12.46 -22.42
CA GLY A 228 18.70 -11.75 -21.13
C GLY A 228 19.29 -10.35 -21.21
N THR A 229 19.52 -9.80 -22.41
CA THR A 229 20.03 -8.43 -22.58
C THR A 229 18.97 -7.39 -22.20
N SER A 230 19.33 -6.43 -21.33
CA SER A 230 18.43 -5.36 -20.92
C SER A 230 18.29 -4.24 -21.97
N CYS A 231 17.18 -3.50 -21.93
CA CYS A 231 17.01 -2.29 -22.77
C CYS A 231 18.14 -1.28 -22.58
N ALA A 232 18.61 -1.08 -21.35
CA ALA A 232 19.67 -0.12 -21.05
C ALA A 232 21.00 -0.50 -21.71
N GLU A 233 21.38 -1.79 -21.64
CA GLU A 233 22.59 -2.31 -22.29
C GLU A 233 22.50 -2.23 -23.82
N TYR A 234 21.37 -2.68 -24.38
CA TYR A 234 21.19 -2.70 -25.83
C TYR A 234 21.15 -1.30 -26.44
N ILE A 235 20.43 -0.36 -25.82
CA ILE A 235 20.36 1.03 -26.29
C ILE A 235 21.68 1.77 -26.02
N ALA A 236 22.47 1.33 -25.03
CA ALA A 236 23.79 1.89 -24.82
C ALA A 236 24.75 1.60 -25.97
N GLU A 237 24.71 0.37 -26.48
CA GLU A 237 25.52 -0.11 -27.61
C GLU A 237 24.95 0.34 -28.96
N TYR A 238 23.62 0.36 -29.12
CA TYR A 238 22.92 0.70 -30.37
C TYR A 238 21.88 1.82 -30.19
N PRO A 239 22.29 3.09 -29.99
CA PRO A 239 21.34 4.21 -29.83
C PRO A 239 20.38 4.37 -31.02
N SER A 240 20.83 4.04 -32.23
CA SER A 240 20.03 4.06 -33.45
C SER A 240 18.79 3.16 -33.40
N ALA A 241 18.78 2.15 -32.52
CA ALA A 241 17.62 1.28 -32.34
C ALA A 241 16.38 2.05 -31.86
N CYS A 242 16.55 3.19 -31.18
CA CYS A 242 15.46 4.06 -30.75
C CYS A 242 14.69 4.72 -31.90
N TYR A 243 15.20 4.68 -33.13
CA TYR A 243 14.44 5.10 -34.32
C TYR A 243 13.37 4.08 -34.72
N ASN A 244 13.51 2.79 -34.36
CA ASN A 244 12.48 1.78 -34.57
C ASN A 244 11.35 1.96 -33.54
N ALA A 245 10.10 2.03 -34.02
CA ALA A 245 8.94 2.26 -33.16
C ALA A 245 8.65 1.14 -32.17
N GLU A 246 8.82 -0.13 -32.56
CA GLU A 246 8.60 -1.30 -31.71
C GLU A 246 9.64 -1.35 -30.58
N ILE A 247 10.92 -1.12 -30.90
CA ILE A 247 11.98 -1.03 -29.87
C ILE A 247 11.74 0.15 -28.93
N ARG A 248 11.32 1.30 -29.47
CA ARG A 248 11.03 2.49 -28.65
C ARG A 248 9.81 2.29 -27.74
N GLU A 249 8.86 1.43 -28.12
CA GLU A 249 7.70 1.08 -27.29
C GLU A 249 8.11 0.18 -26.11
N ILE A 250 8.95 -0.83 -26.35
CA ILE A 250 9.39 -1.77 -25.30
C ILE A 250 10.60 -1.25 -24.50
N CYS A 251 11.37 -0.29 -24.99
CA CYS A 251 12.51 0.36 -24.31
C CYS A 251 12.31 1.88 -24.13
N CYS A 252 11.09 2.29 -23.82
CA CYS A 252 10.71 3.68 -23.79
C CYS A 252 11.51 4.54 -22.79
N SER A 253 11.95 4.00 -21.65
CA SER A 253 12.77 4.72 -20.66
C SER A 253 14.21 4.84 -21.13
N SER A 254 14.81 3.75 -21.63
CA SER A 254 16.17 3.76 -22.17
C SER A 254 16.31 4.68 -23.39
N CYS A 255 15.32 4.69 -24.28
CA CYS A 255 15.31 5.60 -25.42
C CYS A 255 15.09 7.07 -25.01
N ALA A 256 14.22 7.34 -24.04
CA ALA A 256 14.04 8.69 -23.52
C ALA A 256 15.32 9.24 -22.87
N ALA A 257 16.09 8.40 -22.17
CA ALA A 257 17.37 8.78 -21.57
C ALA A 257 18.45 9.13 -22.62
N ARG A 258 18.32 8.66 -23.85
CA ARG A 258 19.20 8.99 -24.99
C ARG A 258 18.68 10.13 -25.86
N TYR A 259 17.55 10.74 -25.50
CA TYR A 259 17.00 11.85 -26.26
C TYR A 259 17.90 13.09 -26.17
N THR A 260 18.36 13.58 -27.31
CA THR A 260 19.32 14.69 -27.40
C THR A 260 18.66 16.07 -27.35
N GLY A 261 17.32 16.14 -27.45
CA GLY A 261 16.61 17.41 -27.59
C GLY A 261 16.56 17.94 -29.03
N SER A 262 17.22 17.27 -29.98
CA SER A 262 17.23 17.67 -31.39
C SER A 262 16.01 17.13 -32.15
N ASP A 263 15.27 18.01 -32.83
CA ASP A 263 14.17 17.62 -33.71
C ASP A 263 14.65 16.82 -34.94
N VAL A 264 15.92 16.99 -35.33
CA VAL A 264 16.50 16.34 -36.52
C VAL A 264 17.29 15.08 -36.17
N CYS A 265 17.97 15.09 -35.01
CA CYS A 265 18.84 14.01 -34.56
C CYS A 265 18.51 13.56 -33.12
N PRO A 266 17.26 13.12 -32.85
CA PRO A 266 16.75 12.94 -31.49
C PRO A 266 17.47 11.89 -30.66
N TYR A 267 18.16 10.91 -31.28
CA TYR A 267 18.88 9.84 -30.56
C TYR A 267 20.35 9.74 -30.99
N GLY A 268 20.88 10.80 -31.61
CA GLY A 268 22.22 10.80 -32.20
C GLY A 268 22.26 10.10 -33.57
N ASP A 269 23.46 9.68 -33.97
CA ASP A 269 23.66 9.10 -35.30
C ASP A 269 22.80 7.84 -35.54
N ARG A 270 22.23 7.75 -36.73
CA ARG A 270 21.36 6.65 -37.17
C ARG A 270 22.12 5.40 -37.59
N ARG A 271 23.46 5.44 -37.53
CA ARG A 271 24.35 4.34 -37.87
C ARG A 271 25.63 4.40 -37.04
N VAL A 272 26.31 3.27 -36.93
CA VAL A 272 27.67 3.19 -36.37
C VAL A 272 28.73 3.61 -37.40
N GLY A 273 29.88 4.10 -36.92
CA GLY A 273 31.03 4.46 -37.75
C GLY A 273 30.98 5.86 -38.37
N CYS A 274 30.19 6.79 -37.81
CA CYS A 274 30.22 8.20 -38.19
C CYS A 274 31.50 8.87 -37.69
N THR A 275 32.18 9.59 -38.59
CA THR A 275 33.39 10.37 -38.28
C THR A 275 33.30 11.75 -38.92
N PRO A 276 34.03 12.77 -38.43
CA PRO A 276 34.01 14.11 -39.03
C PRO A 276 34.35 14.13 -40.54
N ALA A 277 35.18 13.19 -41.00
CA ALA A 277 35.52 13.05 -42.42
C ALA A 277 34.31 12.72 -43.32
N VAL A 278 33.27 12.07 -42.77
CA VAL A 278 32.00 11.80 -43.47
C VAL A 278 31.24 13.11 -43.75
N CYS A 279 31.49 14.16 -42.95
CA CYS A 279 30.85 15.46 -43.06
C CYS A 279 31.53 16.39 -44.08
N GLU A 280 32.79 16.13 -44.44
CA GLU A 280 33.57 16.95 -45.38
C GLU A 280 33.36 16.57 -46.86
N GLN A 281 32.71 15.43 -47.13
CA GLN A 281 32.37 14.98 -48.49
C GLN A 281 31.03 15.56 -49.01
N VAL A 282 30.58 16.70 -48.48
CA VAL A 282 29.16 17.09 -48.52
C VAL A 282 28.88 18.33 -49.38
N TYR A 283 28.09 18.11 -50.44
CA TYR A 283 27.36 19.11 -51.24
C TYR A 283 26.12 19.66 -50.49
N PRO A 284 25.46 20.75 -50.95
CA PRO A 284 24.49 21.52 -50.13
C PRO A 284 23.22 20.78 -49.67
N ASN A 285 22.95 19.58 -50.20
CA ASN A 285 21.98 18.65 -49.64
C ASN A 285 22.74 17.39 -49.25
N GLY A 286 23.16 17.29 -47.97
CA GLY A 286 23.91 16.17 -47.40
C GLY A 286 23.66 14.83 -48.08
N THR A 287 24.73 14.12 -48.46
CA THR A 287 24.61 12.72 -48.91
C THR A 287 23.81 11.93 -47.86
N LEU A 288 23.10 10.87 -48.28
CA LEU A 288 22.38 9.96 -47.36
C LEU A 288 23.25 9.57 -46.16
N LEU A 289 24.57 9.48 -46.35
CA LEU A 289 25.56 9.21 -45.32
C LEU A 289 25.66 10.30 -44.25
N ALA A 290 25.68 11.57 -44.65
CA ALA A 290 25.70 12.70 -43.73
C ALA A 290 24.37 12.84 -42.97
N GLN A 291 23.24 12.52 -43.62
CA GLN A 291 21.93 12.49 -42.95
C GLN A 291 21.83 11.37 -41.90
N LEU A 292 22.48 10.23 -42.14
CA LEU A 292 22.58 9.14 -41.17
C LEU A 292 23.58 9.45 -40.03
N CYS A 293 24.50 10.40 -40.23
CA CYS A 293 25.49 10.87 -39.24
C CYS A 293 25.14 12.26 -38.69
N CYS A 294 23.86 12.51 -38.42
CA CYS A 294 23.34 13.82 -38.05
C CYS A 294 23.91 14.41 -36.75
N GLY A 295 24.35 13.58 -35.81
CA GLY A 295 24.94 14.00 -34.54
C GLY A 295 26.43 14.30 -34.68
N THR A 296 27.15 13.45 -35.43
CA THR A 296 28.57 13.70 -35.74
C THR A 296 28.76 14.93 -36.64
N CYS A 297 27.85 15.17 -37.58
CA CYS A 297 27.92 16.31 -38.50
C CYS A 297 27.26 17.59 -37.98
N ASP A 298 26.80 17.61 -36.72
CA ASP A 298 26.18 18.75 -36.01
C ASP A 298 25.18 19.53 -36.87
N TYR A 299 24.20 18.80 -37.41
CA TYR A 299 23.24 19.35 -38.34
C TYR A 299 22.23 20.24 -37.57
N LEU A 300 22.56 21.52 -37.37
CA LEU A 300 21.74 22.74 -37.59
C LEU A 300 22.23 23.96 -36.78
N ALA A 301 22.97 24.89 -37.40
CA ALA A 301 22.95 26.35 -37.12
C ALA A 301 23.89 27.11 -38.09
N ASP A 302 23.40 28.18 -38.71
CA ASP A 302 24.18 29.20 -39.45
C ASP A 302 25.04 28.79 -40.66
N ARG A 303 24.41 28.61 -41.83
CA ARG A 303 25.06 29.04 -43.08
C ARG A 303 24.15 29.92 -43.91
N GLU A 304 24.55 31.19 -44.04
CA GLU A 304 24.03 32.11 -45.04
C GLU A 304 24.01 31.44 -46.42
N CYS A 305 22.89 31.59 -47.10
CA CYS A 305 22.66 31.24 -48.50
C CYS A 305 23.78 31.82 -49.41
N ARG A 306 24.55 30.96 -50.10
CA ARG A 306 25.66 31.33 -51.00
C ARG A 306 25.43 30.81 -52.41
N ASP A 307 25.86 31.57 -53.40
CA ASP A 307 25.86 31.16 -54.81
C ASP A 307 27.09 30.30 -55.13
N MET A 308 26.92 29.35 -56.03
CA MET A 308 28.05 28.70 -56.69
C MET A 308 28.80 29.68 -57.60
N SER A 309 30.11 29.52 -57.68
CA SER A 309 30.99 30.36 -58.50
C SER A 309 30.75 30.20 -60.00
N ASN A 310 30.21 29.05 -60.43
CA ASN A 310 29.92 28.77 -61.84
C ASN A 310 28.80 27.72 -61.95
N VAL A 311 27.77 28.01 -62.76
CA VAL A 311 26.72 27.07 -63.13
C VAL A 311 26.52 27.17 -64.64
N ASP A 312 26.92 26.13 -65.37
CA ASP A 312 26.87 26.04 -66.84
C ASP A 312 27.65 27.15 -67.59
N GLY A 313 28.81 27.55 -67.05
CA GLY A 313 29.71 28.52 -67.66
C GLY A 313 29.44 29.98 -67.29
N LEU A 314 28.43 30.25 -66.45
CA LEU A 314 28.05 31.59 -66.00
C LEU A 314 28.05 31.67 -64.47
N THR A 315 28.29 32.88 -63.92
CA THR A 315 28.00 33.11 -62.51
C THR A 315 26.49 33.17 -62.27
N CYS A 316 26.07 32.88 -61.04
CA CYS A 316 24.66 32.87 -60.67
C CYS A 316 23.93 34.21 -60.91
N SER A 317 24.61 35.34 -60.71
CA SER A 317 24.04 36.67 -60.96
C SER A 317 23.91 36.98 -62.46
N GLU A 318 24.82 36.50 -63.29
CA GLU A 318 24.75 36.62 -64.75
C GLU A 318 23.63 35.76 -65.32
N ARG A 319 23.43 34.55 -64.79
CA ARG A 319 22.39 33.64 -65.25
C ARG A 319 20.98 34.17 -64.98
N VAL A 320 20.72 34.69 -63.78
CA VAL A 320 19.43 35.30 -63.44
C VAL A 320 19.18 36.57 -64.26
N ARG A 321 20.22 37.36 -64.59
CA ARG A 321 20.09 38.52 -65.48
C ARG A 321 19.82 38.15 -66.93
N ALA A 322 20.47 37.10 -67.45
CA ALA A 322 20.34 36.69 -68.84
C ALA A 322 18.97 36.07 -69.16
N ASN A 323 18.41 35.30 -68.23
CA ASN A 323 17.19 34.51 -68.45
C ASN A 323 15.97 34.99 -67.64
N GLY A 324 16.15 35.99 -66.77
CA GLY A 324 15.10 36.59 -65.96
C GLY A 324 14.77 35.82 -64.68
N ASN A 325 13.98 36.44 -63.79
CA ASN A 325 13.66 35.92 -62.46
C ASN A 325 12.93 34.58 -62.47
N GLN A 326 12.39 34.16 -63.60
CA GLN A 326 11.70 32.87 -63.75
C GLN A 326 12.67 31.69 -63.65
N GLU A 327 13.96 31.90 -63.97
CA GLU A 327 15.02 30.91 -63.80
C GLU A 327 15.14 30.44 -62.34
N CYS A 328 14.78 31.30 -61.38
CA CYS A 328 14.77 30.98 -59.94
C CYS A 328 13.60 30.10 -59.47
N TYR A 329 12.70 29.70 -60.39
CA TYR A 329 11.72 28.64 -60.15
C TYR A 329 12.23 27.28 -60.65
N ASN A 330 13.30 27.23 -61.45
CA ASN A 330 13.97 25.99 -61.78
C ASN A 330 14.68 25.47 -60.53
N SER A 331 14.34 24.26 -60.09
CA SER A 331 14.85 23.66 -58.85
C SER A 331 16.37 23.57 -58.79
N THR A 332 17.03 23.33 -59.92
CA THR A 332 18.49 23.21 -60.02
C THR A 332 19.16 24.58 -59.90
N VAL A 333 18.62 25.60 -60.55
CA VAL A 333 19.18 26.97 -60.48
C VAL A 333 18.89 27.59 -59.12
N ALA A 334 17.68 27.42 -58.58
CA ALA A 334 17.34 27.88 -57.22
C ALA A 334 18.24 27.25 -56.16
N PHE A 335 18.68 26.01 -56.39
CA PHE A 335 19.59 25.28 -55.50
C PHE A 335 21.04 25.76 -55.61
N HIS A 336 21.56 26.01 -56.81
CA HIS A 336 22.94 26.44 -57.02
C HIS A 336 23.17 27.97 -56.88
N CYS A 337 22.12 28.77 -57.07
CA CYS A 337 22.15 30.24 -57.10
C CYS A 337 21.29 30.86 -56.01
N CYS A 338 21.39 30.29 -54.81
CA CYS A 338 20.56 30.60 -53.65
C CYS A 338 20.51 32.11 -53.34
N ARG A 339 21.67 32.79 -53.28
CA ARG A 339 21.77 34.19 -52.85
C ARG A 339 21.26 35.14 -53.93
N SER A 340 21.60 34.87 -55.18
CA SER A 340 21.11 35.64 -56.33
C SER A 340 19.60 35.53 -56.47
N CYS A 341 19.03 34.33 -56.32
CA CYS A 341 17.58 34.13 -56.38
C CYS A 341 16.81 34.68 -55.17
N SER A 342 17.45 34.81 -54.00
CA SER A 342 16.82 35.37 -52.80
C SER A 342 16.68 36.90 -52.82
N ARG A 343 17.56 37.61 -53.54
CA ARG A 343 17.50 39.08 -53.69
C ARG A 343 16.32 39.54 -54.54
N ASP A 344 15.97 38.81 -55.59
CA ASP A 344 14.90 39.20 -56.52
C ASP A 344 13.49 38.72 -56.11
N ARG A 345 13.38 37.85 -55.09
CA ARG A 345 12.09 37.43 -54.49
C ARG A 345 11.41 38.49 -53.62
N LEU A 346 12.08 39.60 -53.31
CA LEU A 346 11.55 40.69 -52.46
C LEU A 346 10.52 41.60 -53.15
N ASN A 347 10.26 41.43 -54.45
CA ASN A 347 9.31 42.26 -55.23
C ASN A 347 7.91 41.67 -55.43
N ILE A 348 7.53 40.62 -54.67
CA ILE A 348 6.16 40.07 -54.73
C ILE A 348 5.48 40.29 -53.38
N THR A 349 4.79 41.43 -53.25
CA THR A 349 3.92 41.74 -52.10
C THR A 349 2.56 41.09 -52.31
N VAL A 350 2.34 39.91 -51.72
CA VAL A 350 0.98 39.42 -51.44
C VAL A 350 0.73 39.59 -49.96
N ILE A 351 -0.07 40.61 -49.64
CA ILE A 351 -0.60 40.87 -48.30
C ILE A 351 -1.68 39.83 -48.00
N LEU A 352 -1.53 39.05 -46.94
CA LEU A 352 -2.67 38.44 -46.25
C LEU A 352 -2.87 39.16 -44.92
N HIS A 353 -3.87 40.03 -44.89
CA HIS A 353 -4.46 40.55 -43.66
C HIS A 353 -5.06 39.38 -42.86
N ALA A 354 -4.66 39.23 -41.60
CA ALA A 354 -5.43 38.48 -40.62
C ALA A 354 -6.13 39.48 -39.68
N ASP A 355 -7.43 39.63 -39.90
CA ASP A 355 -8.39 40.44 -39.16
C ASP A 355 -8.52 39.93 -37.71
N THR A 356 -8.16 40.75 -36.71
CA THR A 356 -8.39 40.43 -35.29
C THR A 356 -9.85 40.67 -34.92
N ARG A 357 -10.71 39.70 -35.22
CA ARG A 357 -12.03 39.57 -34.59
C ARG A 357 -12.02 38.36 -33.67
N HIS A 358 -12.28 38.59 -32.38
CA HIS A 358 -12.48 37.50 -31.41
C HIS A 358 -13.80 36.79 -31.74
N ASN A 359 -13.72 35.56 -32.25
CA ASN A 359 -14.89 34.73 -32.60
C ASN A 359 -15.49 33.98 -31.39
N HIS A 360 -15.40 34.51 -30.17
CA HIS A 360 -16.00 33.87 -29.01
C HIS A 360 -16.58 34.89 -28.00
N ALA A 361 -17.75 34.57 -27.43
CA ALA A 361 -18.37 35.36 -26.37
C ALA A 361 -17.55 35.31 -25.07
N SER A 362 -17.73 36.30 -24.19
CA SER A 362 -17.08 36.30 -22.87
C SER A 362 -17.58 35.14 -22.00
N ASP A 363 -16.65 34.39 -21.43
CA ASP A 363 -16.94 33.23 -20.58
C ASP A 363 -16.88 33.63 -19.10
N GLU A 364 -18.05 33.99 -18.58
CA GLU A 364 -18.24 34.41 -17.19
C GLU A 364 -17.83 33.33 -16.18
N SER A 365 -17.85 32.04 -16.56
CA SER A 365 -17.42 30.92 -15.72
C SER A 365 -15.90 30.91 -15.48
N LYS A 366 -15.12 31.26 -16.51
CA LYS A 366 -13.65 31.35 -16.40
C LYS A 366 -13.22 32.48 -15.47
N ILE A 367 -13.92 33.61 -15.51
CA ILE A 367 -13.64 34.77 -14.67
C ILE A 367 -13.90 34.44 -13.19
N GLN A 368 -15.05 33.83 -12.89
CA GLN A 368 -15.40 33.45 -11.51
C GLN A 368 -14.49 32.36 -10.94
N THR A 369 -14.10 31.39 -11.78
CA THR A 369 -13.10 30.36 -11.44
C THR A 369 -11.74 30.98 -11.07
N HIS A 370 -11.32 32.02 -11.79
CA HIS A 370 -10.07 32.72 -11.49
C HIS A 370 -10.12 33.43 -10.14
N LEU A 371 -11.23 34.12 -9.82
CA LEU A 371 -11.41 34.82 -8.55
C LEU A 371 -11.40 33.86 -7.34
N LEU A 372 -12.07 32.70 -7.43
CA LEU A 372 -12.05 31.67 -6.38
C LEU A 372 -10.64 31.15 -6.10
N ARG A 373 -9.88 30.88 -7.18
CA ARG A 373 -8.54 30.33 -7.09
C ARG A 373 -7.58 31.26 -6.35
N GLN A 374 -7.68 32.57 -6.58
CA GLN A 374 -6.85 33.56 -5.89
C GLN A 374 -7.21 33.69 -4.41
N ALA A 375 -8.50 33.68 -4.07
CA ALA A 375 -8.95 33.70 -2.66
C ALA A 375 -8.47 32.46 -1.88
N CYS A 376 -8.54 31.27 -2.50
CA CYS A 376 -8.09 30.01 -1.89
C CYS A 376 -6.58 29.97 -1.64
N LYS A 377 -5.76 30.52 -2.56
CA LYS A 377 -4.30 30.62 -2.37
C LYS A 377 -3.96 31.43 -1.13
N ARG A 378 -4.51 32.63 -1.00
CA ARG A 378 -4.25 33.50 0.15
C ARG A 378 -4.64 32.85 1.48
N LYS A 379 -5.81 32.20 1.53
CA LYS A 379 -6.26 31.49 2.75
C LYS A 379 -5.44 30.25 3.11
N SER A 380 -4.78 29.61 2.15
CA SER A 380 -3.92 28.45 2.43
C SER A 380 -2.63 28.76 3.18
N GLU A 381 -2.19 30.03 3.14
CA GLU A 381 -1.03 30.51 3.89
C GLU A 381 -1.41 30.88 5.33
N GLU A 382 -2.57 31.52 5.50
CA GLU A 382 -3.10 31.89 6.82
C GLU A 382 -3.54 30.65 7.64
N GLU A 383 -3.95 29.55 6.97
CA GLU A 383 -4.51 28.34 7.60
C GLU A 383 -3.87 27.03 7.07
N ILE A 384 -2.61 26.73 7.43
CA ILE A 384 -1.81 25.63 6.83
C ILE A 384 -2.29 24.20 7.19
N SER A 385 -2.89 24.03 8.36
CA SER A 385 -3.38 22.74 8.87
C SER A 385 -4.84 22.45 8.49
N GLU A 386 -5.57 23.46 8.02
CA GLU A 386 -6.99 23.32 7.69
C GLU A 386 -7.19 22.48 6.42
N ARG A 387 -8.30 21.75 6.32
CA ARG A 387 -8.57 20.91 5.16
C ARG A 387 -8.80 21.79 3.91
N PRO A 388 -8.11 21.54 2.78
CA PRO A 388 -8.29 22.32 1.55
C PRO A 388 -9.75 22.41 1.09
N ARG A 389 -10.52 21.34 1.28
CA ARG A 389 -11.97 21.31 0.98
C ARG A 389 -12.75 22.38 1.77
N LYS A 390 -12.43 22.60 3.04
CA LYS A 390 -13.12 23.55 3.91
C LYS A 390 -12.81 25.00 3.52
N ILE A 391 -11.56 25.27 3.12
CA ILE A 391 -11.16 26.57 2.57
C ILE A 391 -11.94 26.87 1.28
N ILE A 392 -11.98 25.92 0.34
CA ILE A 392 -12.61 26.12 -0.97
C ILE A 392 -14.12 26.34 -0.86
N ILE A 393 -14.83 25.53 -0.05
CA ILE A 393 -16.29 25.67 0.13
C ILE A 393 -16.63 27.05 0.71
N ARG A 394 -15.86 27.49 1.71
CA ARG A 394 -16.08 28.78 2.38
C ARG A 394 -15.81 29.98 1.46
N GLU A 395 -14.75 29.93 0.65
CA GLU A 395 -14.46 31.02 -0.29
C GLU A 395 -15.39 31.00 -1.52
N ALA A 396 -15.82 29.82 -1.99
CA ALA A 396 -16.80 29.70 -3.06
C ALA A 396 -18.17 30.29 -2.67
N GLY A 397 -18.60 30.08 -1.43
CA GLY A 397 -19.86 30.63 -0.91
C GLY A 397 -19.93 32.17 -0.91
N LYS A 398 -18.78 32.87 -0.94
CA LYS A 398 -18.74 34.34 -0.98
C LYS A 398 -18.97 34.92 -2.37
N LEU A 399 -18.73 34.15 -3.44
CA LEU A 399 -18.83 34.61 -4.83
C LEU A 399 -20.28 34.68 -5.34
N LYS A 400 -21.26 34.17 -4.57
CA LYS A 400 -22.71 34.22 -4.88
C LYS A 400 -23.05 33.88 -6.35
N THR A 401 -22.42 32.85 -6.91
CA THR A 401 -22.58 32.46 -8.31
C THR A 401 -22.45 30.95 -8.50
N ASP A 402 -23.34 30.36 -9.29
CA ASP A 402 -23.34 28.92 -9.62
C ASP A 402 -22.47 28.62 -10.85
N LYS A 403 -21.75 29.63 -11.37
CA LYS A 403 -20.94 29.51 -12.60
C LYS A 403 -19.54 28.98 -12.37
N VAL A 404 -19.15 28.62 -11.14
CA VAL A 404 -17.85 27.99 -10.87
C VAL A 404 -17.95 26.49 -11.16
N SER A 405 -17.22 26.04 -12.18
CA SER A 405 -17.20 24.64 -12.57
C SER A 405 -16.39 23.77 -11.61
N LEU A 406 -16.61 22.45 -11.68
CA LEU A 406 -15.82 21.43 -10.96
C LEU A 406 -14.31 21.55 -11.26
N SER A 407 -13.95 21.88 -12.49
CA SER A 407 -12.55 22.14 -12.88
C SER A 407 -11.98 23.39 -12.21
N GLY A 408 -12.81 24.40 -11.96
CA GLY A 408 -12.43 25.58 -11.18
C GLY A 408 -12.16 25.28 -9.70
N VAL A 409 -12.95 24.40 -9.10
CA VAL A 409 -12.74 23.87 -7.74
C VAL A 409 -11.45 23.04 -7.66
N GLN A 410 -11.19 22.18 -8.64
CA GLN A 410 -9.94 21.41 -8.73
C GLN A 410 -8.70 22.31 -8.90
N SER A 411 -8.82 23.37 -9.72
CA SER A 411 -7.74 24.35 -9.90
C SER A 411 -7.40 25.11 -8.61
N SER A 412 -8.41 25.39 -7.79
CA SER A 412 -8.28 26.01 -6.47
C SER A 412 -7.62 25.06 -5.47
N ARG A 413 -7.94 23.75 -5.51
CA ARG A 413 -7.30 22.72 -4.68
C ARG A 413 -5.80 22.56 -4.98
N ARG A 414 -5.43 22.51 -6.27
CA ARG A 414 -4.01 22.47 -6.71
C ARG A 414 -3.24 23.72 -6.26
N ALA A 415 -3.91 24.87 -6.29
CA ALA A 415 -3.32 26.12 -5.87
C ALA A 415 -2.99 26.16 -4.37
N ILE A 416 -3.87 25.61 -3.52
CA ILE A 416 -3.64 25.44 -2.07
C ILE A 416 -2.41 24.55 -1.81
N TRP A 417 -2.35 23.36 -2.43
CA TRP A 417 -1.26 22.40 -2.19
C TRP A 417 0.11 22.91 -2.64
N THR A 418 0.16 23.55 -3.81
CA THR A 418 1.39 24.18 -4.32
C THR A 418 1.91 25.26 -3.38
N GLN A 419 1.00 26.00 -2.75
CA GLN A 419 1.37 27.05 -1.82
C GLN A 419 1.90 26.49 -0.49
N ARG A 420 1.32 25.39 0.03
CA ARG A 420 1.78 24.74 1.27
C ARG A 420 3.14 24.07 1.16
N ARG A 421 3.45 23.40 0.04
CA ARG A 421 4.74 22.70 -0.14
C ARG A 421 5.96 23.61 -0.09
N LYS A 422 5.78 24.92 -0.28
CA LYS A 422 6.87 25.89 -0.12
C LYS A 422 7.35 26.01 1.33
N ALA A 423 6.69 25.35 2.30
CA ALA A 423 6.99 25.43 3.73
C ALA A 423 7.77 24.23 4.35
N HIS A 424 8.03 23.11 3.64
CA HIS A 424 8.71 21.91 4.22
C HIS A 424 10.06 21.55 3.53
N PRO A 425 11.04 20.95 4.25
CA PRO A 425 12.36 20.55 3.70
C PRO A 425 12.34 19.30 2.79
N LYS A 426 13.49 18.99 2.17
CA LYS A 426 13.72 17.84 1.27
C LYS A 426 13.77 16.51 2.06
N LEU A 427 13.22 15.43 1.49
CA LEU A 427 13.16 14.10 2.12
C LEU A 427 14.55 13.46 2.29
N PRO A 428 14.80 12.69 3.37
CA PRO A 428 16.05 11.96 3.56
C PRO A 428 16.23 10.87 2.49
N SER A 429 17.47 10.67 2.04
CA SER A 429 17.83 9.74 0.96
C SER A 429 18.47 8.46 1.50
N ASN A 430 18.92 8.49 2.76
CA ASN A 430 19.59 7.40 3.45
C ASN A 430 19.27 7.46 4.95
N ARG A 431 19.62 6.38 5.66
CA ARG A 431 19.31 6.22 7.08
C ARG A 431 20.03 7.21 8.00
N GLU A 432 21.23 7.64 7.63
CA GLU A 432 21.98 8.62 8.40
C GLU A 432 21.30 9.99 8.32
N GLU A 433 20.89 10.41 7.12
CA GLU A 433 20.04 11.59 6.92
C GLU A 433 18.69 11.47 7.65
N ALA A 434 18.09 10.27 7.71
CA ALA A 434 16.84 10.05 8.42
C ALA A 434 17.01 10.12 9.95
N LEU A 435 18.14 9.62 10.49
CA LEU A 435 18.50 9.77 11.90
C LEU A 435 18.72 11.25 12.25
N ILE A 436 19.45 11.98 11.41
CA ILE A 436 19.67 13.43 11.56
C ILE A 436 18.34 14.19 11.49
N ALA A 437 17.46 13.85 10.55
CA ALA A 437 16.13 14.45 10.44
C ALA A 437 15.26 14.16 11.68
N ALA A 438 15.36 12.95 12.23
CA ALA A 438 14.69 12.57 13.47
C ALA A 438 15.27 13.28 14.70
N SER A 439 16.52 13.73 14.68
CA SER A 439 17.13 14.48 15.80
C SER A 439 17.03 15.99 15.71
N GLN A 440 16.81 16.55 14.51
CA GLN A 440 16.59 17.99 14.31
C GLN A 440 15.25 18.53 14.86
N MET A 441 14.40 17.68 15.45
CA MET A 441 13.07 18.05 15.98
C MET A 441 13.06 18.99 17.17
N THR A 442 14.18 19.16 17.87
CA THR A 442 14.24 19.88 19.14
C THR A 442 14.07 21.38 18.95
N THR A 443 12.82 21.85 18.86
CA THR A 443 12.51 23.29 19.03
C THR A 443 11.17 23.59 19.74
N ARG A 444 10.50 22.61 20.37
CA ARG A 444 9.31 22.89 21.23
C ARG A 444 9.36 22.15 22.57
N ASP A 445 10.10 22.72 23.52
CA ASP A 445 10.06 22.66 25.01
C ASP A 445 9.85 21.35 25.80
N ASN A 446 9.51 20.18 25.25
CA ASN A 446 9.16 19.00 26.08
C ASN A 446 9.67 17.64 25.60
N ALA A 447 10.58 17.60 24.63
CA ALA A 447 11.17 16.34 24.13
C ALA A 447 12.70 16.38 24.23
N LEU A 448 13.30 15.25 24.62
CA LEU A 448 14.74 15.04 24.60
C LEU A 448 15.07 13.94 23.60
N ILE A 449 16.14 14.12 22.83
CA ILE A 449 16.61 13.12 21.88
C ILE A 449 17.96 12.58 22.35
N GLU A 450 18.11 11.26 22.39
CA GLU A 450 19.41 10.61 22.56
C GLU A 450 19.71 9.70 21.37
N GLU A 451 20.92 9.80 20.84
CA GLU A 451 21.39 9.05 19.68
C GLU A 451 22.55 8.14 20.06
N ASN A 452 22.61 6.98 19.39
CA ASN A 452 23.77 6.10 19.42
C ASN A 452 24.11 5.72 17.99
N TYR A 453 25.07 6.44 17.41
CA TYR A 453 25.49 6.25 16.01
C TYR A 453 26.15 4.88 15.77
N GLU A 454 26.86 4.32 16.75
CA GLU A 454 27.48 2.99 16.65
C GLU A 454 26.44 1.86 16.57
N ARG A 455 25.33 2.02 17.31
CA ARG A 455 24.22 1.06 17.34
C ARG A 455 23.07 1.45 16.42
N GLN A 456 23.16 2.63 15.81
CA GLN A 456 22.17 3.21 14.89
C GLN A 456 20.76 3.23 15.50
N ILE A 457 20.65 3.72 16.74
CA ILE A 457 19.41 3.91 17.50
C ILE A 457 19.24 5.40 17.78
N ALA A 458 18.03 5.92 17.57
CA ALA A 458 17.62 7.23 18.09
C ALA A 458 16.40 7.05 19.00
N GLY A 459 16.43 7.69 20.17
CA GLY A 459 15.32 7.70 21.13
C GLY A 459 14.78 9.10 21.33
N ILE A 460 13.49 9.31 21.11
CA ILE A 460 12.75 10.52 21.49
C ILE A 460 12.07 10.26 22.83
N PHE A 461 12.37 11.08 23.83
CA PHE A 461 11.85 10.98 25.19
C PHE A 461 10.91 12.14 25.49
N TYR A 462 9.72 11.82 25.98
CA TYR A 462 8.76 12.83 26.39
C TYR A 462 9.01 13.24 27.85
N THR A 463 9.86 14.26 28.04
CA THR A 463 10.43 14.59 29.36
C THR A 463 9.38 14.96 30.40
N MET A 464 8.38 15.74 29.99
CA MET A 464 7.29 16.15 30.86
C MET A 464 6.42 14.97 31.29
N ALA A 465 6.13 14.01 30.41
CA ALA A 465 5.39 12.82 30.81
C ALA A 465 6.18 11.99 31.83
N ILE A 466 7.47 11.76 31.58
CA ILE A 466 8.35 11.03 32.52
C ILE A 466 8.31 11.68 33.91
N GLN A 467 8.40 13.01 34.00
CA GLN A 467 8.35 13.75 35.26
C GLN A 467 6.99 13.67 35.95
N LEU A 468 5.89 13.77 35.20
CA LEU A 468 4.52 13.73 35.74
C LEU A 468 4.07 12.31 36.12
N THR A 469 4.69 11.28 35.56
CA THR A 469 4.38 9.88 35.85
C THR A 469 5.41 9.21 36.75
N LYS A 470 6.13 9.96 37.58
CA LYS A 470 7.17 9.43 38.46
C LYS A 470 6.72 8.30 39.40
N ASP A 471 5.49 8.41 39.86
CA ASP A 471 4.89 7.52 40.85
C ASP A 471 4.22 6.29 40.20
N VAL A 472 4.17 6.21 38.86
CA VAL A 472 3.58 5.04 38.18
C VAL A 472 4.48 3.82 38.31
N GLU A 473 3.87 2.66 38.52
CA GLU A 473 4.60 1.40 38.72
C GLU A 473 4.69 0.57 37.43
N ASP A 474 3.72 0.70 36.53
CA ASP A 474 3.63 -0.12 35.31
C ASP A 474 4.16 0.60 34.05
N PHE A 475 5.02 -0.09 33.32
CA PHE A 475 5.54 0.30 32.01
C PHE A 475 5.25 -0.79 30.98
N PHE A 476 5.06 -0.39 29.73
CA PHE A 476 4.71 -1.29 28.64
C PHE A 476 5.64 -1.00 27.46
N GLY A 477 6.44 -1.99 27.06
CA GLY A 477 7.32 -1.92 25.90
C GLY A 477 6.77 -2.75 24.74
N ASP A 478 6.74 -2.18 23.54
CA ASP A 478 6.25 -2.88 22.34
C ASP A 478 6.73 -2.25 21.03
N GLY A 479 6.98 -3.08 20.03
CA GLY A 479 7.43 -2.69 18.68
C GLY A 479 6.27 -2.54 17.71
N THR A 480 6.31 -1.50 16.86
CA THR A 480 5.39 -1.35 15.72
C THR A 480 6.16 -1.21 14.40
N PHE A 481 5.70 -1.95 13.40
CA PHE A 481 6.30 -2.01 12.06
C PHE A 481 5.52 -1.18 11.04
N LYS A 482 4.19 -1.05 11.20
CA LYS A 482 3.28 -0.41 10.22
C LYS A 482 3.37 1.12 10.17
N SER A 483 3.89 1.78 11.21
CA SER A 483 4.09 3.23 11.22
C SER A 483 5.57 3.61 11.13
N CYS A 484 6.43 2.65 10.79
CA CYS A 484 7.86 2.83 10.74
C CYS A 484 8.25 3.43 9.38
N PRO A 485 9.06 4.52 9.34
CA PRO A 485 9.63 5.02 8.09
C PRO A 485 10.52 3.93 7.48
N LYS A 486 10.61 3.90 6.15
CA LYS A 486 11.29 2.82 5.40
C LYS A 486 12.76 2.65 5.77
N GLU A 487 13.36 3.70 6.32
CA GLU A 487 14.76 3.75 6.75
C GLU A 487 15.00 2.99 8.07
N PHE A 488 13.93 2.65 8.81
CA PHE A 488 13.99 1.92 10.06
C PHE A 488 13.26 0.56 10.00
N HIS A 489 13.60 -0.35 10.90
CA HIS A 489 13.02 -1.70 10.95
C HIS A 489 11.75 -1.73 11.80
N GLN A 490 11.80 -1.08 12.96
CA GLN A 490 10.65 -0.89 13.84
C GLN A 490 10.76 0.41 14.62
N ILE A 491 9.61 0.92 15.05
CA ILE A 491 9.53 1.90 16.13
C ILE A 491 9.19 1.15 17.41
N TYR A 492 10.09 1.16 18.38
CA TYR A 492 9.83 0.59 19.69
C TYR A 492 9.32 1.68 20.63
N THR A 493 8.17 1.43 21.26
CA THR A 493 7.51 2.39 22.13
C THR A 493 7.59 1.94 23.58
N VAL A 494 7.85 2.88 24.48
CA VAL A 494 7.70 2.68 25.93
C VAL A 494 6.61 3.62 26.40
N ILE A 495 5.53 3.04 26.93
CA ILE A 495 4.33 3.76 27.38
C ILE A 495 4.00 3.40 28.84
N THR A 496 3.21 4.23 29.51
CA THR A 496 2.66 3.96 30.85
C THR A 496 1.17 4.29 30.91
N HIS A 497 0.48 3.86 31.96
CA HIS A 497 -0.93 4.17 32.20
C HIS A 497 -1.07 5.15 33.37
N ALA A 498 -1.50 6.38 33.07
CA ALA A 498 -1.70 7.46 34.05
C ALA A 498 -3.04 8.17 33.78
N ASN A 499 -3.75 8.56 34.84
CA ASN A 499 -5.05 9.26 34.76
C ASN A 499 -6.08 8.60 33.83
N GLY A 500 -6.15 7.26 33.84
CA GLY A 500 -7.08 6.50 33.00
C GLY A 500 -6.72 6.44 31.50
N SER A 501 -5.53 6.89 31.12
CA SER A 501 -5.05 6.93 29.74
C SER A 501 -3.67 6.30 29.60
N TYR A 502 -3.39 5.73 28.42
CA TYR A 502 -2.05 5.30 28.05
C TYR A 502 -1.28 6.48 27.44
N VAL A 503 -0.08 6.72 27.95
CA VAL A 503 0.75 7.89 27.63
C VAL A 503 2.15 7.41 27.21
N PRO A 504 2.68 7.88 26.08
CA PRO A 504 4.03 7.53 25.67
C PRO A 504 5.09 8.26 26.49
N LEU A 505 6.14 7.53 26.84
CA LEU A 505 7.33 8.05 27.52
C LEU A 505 8.52 8.14 26.57
N ALA A 506 8.66 7.17 25.67
CA ALA A 506 9.73 7.14 24.69
C ALA A 506 9.33 6.45 23.38
N PHE A 507 9.91 6.92 22.28
CA PHE A 507 9.87 6.30 20.96
C PHE A 507 11.29 6.04 20.49
N PHE A 508 11.59 4.80 20.11
CA PHE A 508 12.92 4.39 19.66
C PHE A 508 12.87 3.93 18.21
N PHE A 509 13.73 4.52 17.39
CA PHE A 509 13.94 4.17 16.00
C PHE A 509 15.00 3.09 15.90
N VAL A 510 14.58 1.87 15.62
CA VAL A 510 15.45 0.69 15.62
C VAL A 510 15.59 0.20 14.19
N ALA A 511 16.83 0.02 13.70
CA ALA A 511 17.00 -0.15 12.26
C ALA A 511 17.86 -1.32 11.77
N ARG A 512 18.18 -2.31 12.62
CA ARG A 512 18.52 -3.67 12.12
C ARG A 512 18.56 -4.72 13.23
N HIS A 513 18.01 -5.91 12.94
CA HIS A 513 18.10 -7.19 13.67
C HIS A 513 17.86 -7.12 15.18
N GLU A 514 16.79 -7.79 15.63
CA GLU A 514 16.44 -8.13 17.02
C GLU A 514 17.56 -8.94 17.71
N ARG A 515 18.66 -8.26 18.01
CA ARG A 515 19.78 -8.82 18.76
C ARG A 515 19.76 -8.17 20.13
N LYS A 516 19.97 -8.98 21.17
CA LYS A 516 20.05 -8.56 22.57
C LYS A 516 20.75 -7.22 22.79
N LYS A 517 21.91 -7.01 22.14
CA LYS A 517 22.70 -5.77 22.25
C LYS A 517 21.96 -4.49 21.81
N THR A 518 21.06 -4.59 20.84
CA THR A 518 20.23 -3.46 20.35
C THR A 518 19.23 -3.05 21.43
N TYR A 519 18.53 -4.04 22.02
CA TYR A 519 17.63 -3.79 23.13
C TYR A 519 18.35 -3.32 24.39
N GLU A 520 19.54 -3.85 24.69
CA GLU A 520 20.38 -3.38 25.80
C GLU A 520 20.70 -1.90 25.64
N ALA A 521 21.17 -1.47 24.46
CA ALA A 521 21.46 -0.07 24.19
C ALA A 521 20.19 0.80 24.35
N MET A 522 19.06 0.37 23.78
CA MET A 522 17.77 1.07 23.90
C MET A 522 17.34 1.24 25.36
N PHE A 523 17.33 0.17 26.16
CA PHE A 523 16.97 0.24 27.58
C PHE A 523 18.00 1.00 28.41
N GLN A 524 19.28 1.06 27.99
CA GLN A 524 20.29 1.89 28.64
C GLN A 524 20.00 3.38 28.44
N HIS A 525 19.61 3.78 27.23
CA HIS A 525 19.11 5.14 26.98
C HIS A 525 17.87 5.43 27.83
N PHE A 526 16.89 4.53 27.85
CA PHE A 526 15.71 4.67 28.68
C PHE A 526 16.05 4.84 30.15
N ARG A 527 16.88 3.96 30.72
CA ARG A 527 17.31 4.02 32.10
C ARG A 527 17.98 5.35 32.44
N ARG A 528 18.97 5.78 31.65
CA ARG A 528 19.69 7.04 31.90
C ARG A 528 18.77 8.25 31.88
N VAL A 529 17.88 8.34 30.89
CA VAL A 529 16.93 9.45 30.79
C VAL A 529 15.91 9.41 31.92
N PHE A 530 15.39 8.22 32.22
CA PHE A 530 14.40 8.02 33.27
C PHE A 530 14.99 8.32 34.65
N GLU A 531 16.17 7.81 35.01
CA GLU A 531 16.85 8.12 36.27
C GLU A 531 17.08 9.64 36.42
N ARG A 532 17.57 10.30 35.37
CA ARG A 532 17.84 11.75 35.38
C ARG A 532 16.59 12.58 35.61
N LEU A 533 15.45 12.19 35.05
CA LEU A 533 14.20 12.95 35.11
C LEU A 533 13.28 12.53 36.27
N ASN A 534 13.41 11.28 36.75
CA ASN A 534 12.60 10.69 37.81
C ASN A 534 13.22 10.83 39.21
N GLY A 535 14.35 11.54 39.34
CA GLY A 535 15.07 11.66 40.61
C GLY A 535 15.69 10.34 41.09
N GLY A 536 15.96 9.40 40.17
CA GLY A 536 16.69 8.15 40.47
C GLY A 536 15.89 6.98 41.04
N ASN A 537 14.57 7.10 41.27
CA ASN A 537 13.78 5.98 41.78
C ASN A 537 13.47 4.95 40.69
N LEU A 538 14.10 3.77 40.77
CA LEU A 538 13.89 2.60 39.91
C LEU A 538 13.24 1.41 40.64
N GLU A 539 12.84 1.59 41.90
CA GLU A 539 12.28 0.53 42.73
C GLU A 539 10.76 0.39 42.53
N ASN A 540 10.24 -0.80 42.81
CA ASN A 540 8.82 -1.15 42.69
C ASN A 540 8.21 -0.85 41.31
N LYS A 541 9.02 -0.95 40.25
CA LYS A 541 8.57 -0.78 38.88
C LYS A 541 8.39 -2.14 38.21
N THR A 542 7.40 -2.25 37.34
CA THR A 542 7.10 -3.44 36.54
C THR A 542 7.12 -3.06 35.07
N ILE A 543 7.82 -3.82 34.24
CA ILE A 543 7.78 -3.67 32.78
C ILE A 543 7.16 -4.91 32.15
N HIS A 544 6.13 -4.67 31.35
CA HIS A 544 5.41 -5.69 30.59
C HIS A 544 5.96 -5.71 29.17
N LEU A 545 6.40 -6.86 28.68
CA LEU A 545 6.96 -7.05 27.33
C LEU A 545 6.25 -8.18 26.57
N ASP A 546 6.39 -8.22 25.25
CA ASP A 546 6.05 -9.39 24.43
C ASP A 546 7.03 -10.55 24.67
N PHE A 547 6.75 -11.73 24.12
CA PHE A 547 7.56 -12.94 24.36
C PHE A 547 8.80 -12.98 23.45
N GLU A 548 9.56 -11.88 23.42
CA GLU A 548 10.81 -11.77 22.69
C GLU A 548 12.00 -11.99 23.64
N LYS A 549 12.74 -13.07 23.41
CA LYS A 549 13.83 -13.48 24.31
C LYS A 549 14.93 -12.41 24.45
N ALA A 550 15.27 -11.72 23.34
CA ALA A 550 16.32 -10.72 23.36
C ALA A 550 15.92 -9.47 24.17
N ALA A 551 14.68 -9.00 24.06
CA ALA A 551 14.15 -7.90 24.87
C ALA A 551 14.09 -8.26 26.36
N HIS A 552 13.64 -9.46 26.71
CA HIS A 552 13.61 -9.96 28.08
C HIS A 552 15.01 -10.02 28.72
N GLU A 553 15.98 -10.58 27.99
CA GLU A 553 17.36 -10.65 28.48
C GLU A 553 17.99 -9.26 28.64
N ALA A 554 17.68 -8.33 27.73
CA ALA A 554 18.16 -6.95 27.81
C ALA A 554 17.59 -6.21 29.04
N VAL A 555 16.29 -6.34 29.33
CA VAL A 555 15.69 -5.77 30.55
C VAL A 555 16.31 -6.35 31.80
N LYS A 556 16.44 -7.68 31.89
CA LYS A 556 17.09 -8.33 33.05
C LYS A 556 18.51 -7.82 33.29
N HIS A 557 19.23 -7.50 32.22
CA HIS A 557 20.58 -6.96 32.32
C HIS A 557 20.61 -5.47 32.69
N VAL A 558 19.77 -4.65 32.07
CA VAL A 558 19.86 -3.18 32.16
C VAL A 558 18.99 -2.58 33.27
N LEU A 559 17.81 -3.16 33.52
CA LEU A 559 16.80 -2.75 34.49
C LEU A 559 16.54 -3.88 35.51
N PRO A 560 17.55 -4.36 36.26
CA PRO A 560 17.40 -5.53 37.13
C PRO A 560 16.42 -5.31 38.30
N THR A 561 16.13 -4.06 38.67
CA THR A 561 15.17 -3.72 39.72
C THR A 561 13.72 -3.74 39.24
N PHE A 562 13.50 -3.78 37.92
CA PHE A 562 12.15 -3.84 37.36
C PHE A 562 11.66 -5.28 37.38
N ALA A 563 10.45 -5.50 37.89
CA ALA A 563 9.77 -6.77 37.71
C ALA A 563 9.42 -6.94 36.23
N LEU A 564 10.01 -7.94 35.58
CA LEU A 564 9.71 -8.28 34.19
C LEU A 564 8.47 -9.18 34.13
N ARG A 565 7.47 -8.78 33.35
CA ARG A 565 6.24 -9.56 33.10
C ARG A 565 5.99 -9.72 31.60
N GLY A 566 5.50 -10.90 31.21
CA GLY A 566 5.06 -11.20 29.85
C GLY A 566 3.64 -10.69 29.60
N CYS A 567 3.39 -10.21 28.39
CA CYS A 567 2.11 -9.71 27.92
C CYS A 567 1.09 -10.85 27.74
N LEU A 568 0.03 -10.89 28.55
CA LEU A 568 -0.99 -11.94 28.48
C LEU A 568 -1.64 -12.06 27.09
N PHE A 569 -1.81 -10.96 26.37
CA PHE A 569 -2.34 -11.01 25.00
C PHE A 569 -1.40 -11.75 24.04
N HIS A 570 -0.11 -11.42 24.05
CA HIS A 570 0.88 -12.08 23.21
C HIS A 570 1.08 -13.55 23.62
N LEU A 571 0.93 -13.89 24.90
CA LEU A 571 0.90 -15.28 25.35
C LEU A 571 -0.25 -16.05 24.67
N LYS A 572 -1.47 -15.52 24.78
CA LYS A 572 -2.67 -16.13 24.19
C LYS A 572 -2.56 -16.26 22.68
N GLN A 573 -2.05 -15.23 22.01
CA GLN A 573 -1.85 -15.24 20.57
C GLN A 573 -0.81 -16.29 20.16
N SER A 574 0.24 -16.50 20.96
CA SER A 574 1.26 -17.53 20.69
C SER A 574 0.69 -18.94 20.88
N TRP A 575 -0.15 -19.15 21.89
CA TRP A 575 -0.83 -20.43 22.09
C TRP A 575 -1.86 -20.71 21.00
N TRP A 576 -2.63 -19.70 20.61
CA TRP A 576 -3.61 -19.80 19.51
C TRP A 576 -2.95 -20.11 18.17
N ARG A 577 -1.87 -19.41 17.81
CA ARG A 577 -1.09 -19.71 16.59
C ARG A 577 -0.58 -21.15 16.57
N LYS A 578 -0.16 -21.69 17.73
CA LYS A 578 0.28 -23.09 17.80
C LYS A 578 -0.88 -24.08 17.60
N ILE A 579 -2.04 -23.80 18.17
CA ILE A 579 -3.27 -24.58 17.94
C ILE A 579 -3.63 -24.58 16.45
N GLN A 580 -3.51 -23.44 15.77
CA GLN A 580 -3.73 -23.32 14.34
C GLN A 580 -2.71 -24.13 13.53
N GLU A 581 -1.42 -24.01 13.83
CA GLU A 581 -0.33 -24.72 13.17
C GLU A 581 -0.49 -26.25 13.25
N LEU A 582 -1.02 -26.76 14.36
CA LEU A 582 -1.25 -28.19 14.59
C LEU A 582 -2.58 -28.71 14.02
N GLY A 583 -3.37 -27.87 13.33
CA GLY A 583 -4.65 -28.28 12.75
C GLY A 583 -5.80 -28.40 13.75
N LEU A 584 -5.61 -28.03 15.02
CA LEU A 584 -6.58 -28.19 16.12
C LEU A 584 -7.65 -27.07 16.17
N SER A 585 -7.73 -26.23 15.13
CA SER A 585 -8.62 -25.06 15.11
C SER A 585 -10.10 -25.42 15.12
N ALA A 586 -10.48 -26.50 14.42
CA ALA A 586 -11.87 -26.95 14.37
C ALA A 586 -12.30 -27.49 15.74
N GLU A 587 -11.50 -28.38 16.32
CA GLU A 587 -11.69 -28.94 17.67
C GLU A 587 -11.77 -27.83 18.73
N TYR A 588 -10.88 -26.84 18.69
CA TYR A 588 -10.92 -25.72 19.61
C TYR A 588 -12.23 -24.93 19.53
N LYS A 589 -12.80 -24.75 18.33
CA LYS A 589 -14.03 -23.97 18.16
C LYS A 589 -15.28 -24.75 18.60
N ASP A 590 -15.24 -26.07 18.51
CA ASP A 590 -16.32 -26.93 18.99
C ASP A 590 -16.46 -26.87 20.53
N SER A 591 -17.69 -26.70 21.02
CA SER A 591 -18.00 -26.71 22.46
C SER A 591 -18.08 -28.12 23.02
N GLU A 592 -18.44 -29.09 22.18
CA GLU A 592 -18.65 -30.48 22.57
C GLU A 592 -17.38 -31.33 22.43
N SER A 593 -16.37 -30.83 21.70
CA SER A 593 -15.08 -31.49 21.56
C SER A 593 -14.34 -31.60 22.90
N ALA A 594 -13.93 -32.83 23.24
CA ALA A 594 -13.03 -33.08 24.37
C ALA A 594 -11.67 -32.41 24.17
N VAL A 595 -11.14 -32.43 22.93
CA VAL A 595 -9.90 -31.74 22.55
C VAL A 595 -10.09 -30.23 22.72
N GLY A 596 -11.21 -29.68 22.26
CA GLY A 596 -11.55 -28.27 22.43
C GLY A 596 -11.61 -27.84 23.89
N ARG A 597 -12.26 -28.63 24.76
CA ARG A 597 -12.31 -28.37 26.20
C ARG A 597 -10.92 -28.39 26.84
N PHE A 598 -10.10 -29.38 26.50
CA PHE A 598 -8.70 -29.46 26.95
C PHE A 598 -7.90 -28.22 26.52
N LEU A 599 -7.95 -27.84 25.23
CA LEU A 599 -7.20 -26.69 24.74
C LEU A 599 -7.65 -25.40 25.44
N LYS A 600 -8.96 -25.20 25.63
CA LYS A 600 -9.51 -24.03 26.33
C LYS A 600 -9.08 -23.97 27.80
N SER A 601 -8.98 -25.11 28.49
CA SER A 601 -8.59 -25.13 29.91
C SER A 601 -7.18 -24.58 30.13
N THR A 602 -6.25 -24.80 29.19
CA THR A 602 -4.88 -24.26 29.27
C THR A 602 -4.85 -22.73 29.38
N PHE A 603 -5.82 -22.03 28.79
CA PHE A 603 -5.95 -20.56 28.86
C PHE A 603 -6.32 -20.04 30.25
N GLY A 604 -6.69 -20.91 31.20
CA GLY A 604 -6.90 -20.55 32.61
C GLY A 604 -5.60 -20.52 33.43
N LEU A 605 -4.53 -21.21 33.00
CA LEU A 605 -3.26 -21.30 33.71
C LEU A 605 -2.63 -19.95 34.10
N PRO A 606 -2.72 -18.85 33.29
CA PRO A 606 -2.14 -17.56 33.66
C PRO A 606 -2.72 -16.92 34.92
N PHE A 607 -3.81 -17.46 35.47
CA PHE A 607 -4.51 -16.96 36.65
C PHE A 607 -4.19 -17.72 37.94
N LEU A 608 -3.35 -18.74 37.84
CA LEU A 608 -2.80 -19.42 39.00
C LEU A 608 -1.61 -18.67 39.59
N ASP A 609 -1.29 -18.98 40.84
CA ASP A 609 0.05 -18.66 41.35
C ASP A 609 1.09 -19.37 40.47
N PHE A 610 2.19 -18.67 40.16
CA PHE A 610 3.20 -19.20 39.26
C PHE A 610 3.84 -20.49 39.78
N LEU A 611 3.84 -20.72 41.10
CA LEU A 611 4.32 -21.93 41.74
C LEU A 611 3.40 -23.13 41.48
N GLU A 612 2.10 -22.90 41.28
CA GLU A 612 1.11 -23.95 41.07
C GLU A 612 0.93 -24.36 39.62
N VAL A 613 1.43 -23.56 38.67
CA VAL A 613 1.22 -23.80 37.22
C VAL A 613 1.76 -25.14 36.76
N CYS A 614 2.97 -25.51 37.19
CA CYS A 614 3.60 -26.75 36.75
C CYS A 614 2.82 -27.98 37.26
N ASP A 615 2.46 -27.98 38.55
CA ASP A 615 1.70 -29.07 39.16
C ASP A 615 0.29 -29.16 38.58
N CYS A 616 -0.38 -28.02 38.40
CA CYS A 616 -1.69 -28.00 37.76
C CYS A 616 -1.65 -28.55 36.35
N PHE A 617 -0.66 -28.14 35.56
CA PHE A 617 -0.53 -28.62 34.20
C PHE A 617 -0.27 -30.14 34.17
N ALA A 618 0.66 -30.62 35.00
CA ALA A 618 1.07 -32.01 35.02
C ALA A 618 0.00 -32.97 35.58
N PHE A 619 -0.68 -32.59 36.66
CA PHE A 619 -1.57 -33.49 37.41
C PHE A 619 -3.06 -33.22 37.19
N ASP A 620 -3.45 -32.01 36.81
CA ASP A 620 -4.86 -31.66 36.64
C ASP A 620 -5.23 -31.55 35.15
N VAL A 621 -4.41 -30.87 34.35
CA VAL A 621 -4.73 -30.56 32.93
C VAL A 621 -4.39 -31.71 31.99
N ILE A 622 -3.18 -32.29 32.10
CA ILE A 622 -2.76 -33.41 31.24
C ILE A 622 -3.64 -34.66 31.45
N CYS A 623 -4.17 -34.87 32.66
CA CYS A 623 -5.07 -35.99 32.92
C CYS A 623 -6.38 -35.94 32.10
N GLU A 624 -6.80 -34.75 31.68
CA GLU A 624 -7.96 -34.53 30.82
C GLU A 624 -7.59 -34.50 29.33
N ALA A 625 -6.31 -34.69 28.97
CA ALA A 625 -5.85 -34.63 27.59
C ALA A 625 -6.33 -35.86 26.80
N PRO A 626 -7.06 -35.67 25.69
CA PRO A 626 -7.41 -36.78 24.82
C PRO A 626 -6.19 -37.43 24.16
N GLU A 627 -6.27 -38.73 23.86
CA GLU A 627 -5.25 -39.44 23.10
C GLU A 627 -5.27 -38.98 21.63
N ASP A 628 -4.40 -38.00 21.32
CA ASP A 628 -4.22 -37.45 19.98
C ASP A 628 -2.78 -36.93 19.78
N ASP A 629 -2.22 -37.14 18.58
CA ASP A 629 -0.83 -36.75 18.26
C ASP A 629 -0.65 -35.22 18.27
N ALA A 630 -1.61 -34.48 17.69
CA ALA A 630 -1.54 -33.03 17.64
C ALA A 630 -1.70 -32.43 19.05
N VAL A 631 -2.55 -33.01 19.91
CA VAL A 631 -2.64 -32.66 21.34
C VAL A 631 -1.31 -32.91 22.05
N SER A 632 -0.68 -34.06 21.81
CA SER A 632 0.62 -34.40 22.41
C SER A 632 1.72 -33.40 22.01
N ARG A 633 1.75 -33.00 20.74
CA ARG A 633 2.68 -31.96 20.23
C ARG A 633 2.39 -30.57 20.81
N TYR A 634 1.13 -30.26 21.10
CA TYR A 634 0.76 -29.03 21.80
C TYR A 634 1.22 -29.03 23.26
N ILE A 635 1.06 -30.16 23.97
CA ILE A 635 1.56 -30.36 25.34
C ILE A 635 3.08 -30.21 25.38
N GLU A 636 3.81 -30.82 24.44
CA GLU A 636 5.27 -30.70 24.36
C GLU A 636 5.68 -29.23 24.16
N TYR A 637 4.99 -28.52 23.26
CA TYR A 637 5.22 -27.10 23.03
C TYR A 637 5.03 -26.26 24.30
N LEU A 638 3.91 -26.42 25.00
CA LEU A 638 3.65 -25.69 26.25
C LEU A 638 4.70 -26.03 27.31
N THR A 639 5.02 -27.30 27.49
CA THR A 639 6.03 -27.78 28.45
C THR A 639 7.40 -27.13 28.20
N ARG A 640 7.85 -27.13 26.93
CA ARG A 640 9.15 -26.60 26.52
C ARG A 640 9.23 -25.08 26.61
N MET A 641 8.13 -24.39 26.28
CA MET A 641 8.15 -22.94 26.11
C MET A 641 7.67 -22.16 27.33
N TYR A 642 6.74 -22.70 28.14
CA TYR A 642 6.03 -21.92 29.15
C TYR A 642 5.89 -22.54 30.54
N ILE A 643 5.73 -23.86 30.66
CA ILE A 643 5.24 -24.47 31.91
C ILE A 643 6.35 -24.72 32.94
N THR A 644 7.49 -25.24 32.51
CA THR A 644 8.55 -25.65 33.44
C THR A 644 9.40 -24.47 33.88
N SER A 645 10.09 -24.59 35.02
CA SER A 645 11.03 -23.57 35.51
C SER A 645 12.23 -23.35 34.57
N THR A 646 12.57 -24.35 33.74
CA THR A 646 13.63 -24.32 32.74
C THR A 646 13.16 -23.95 31.34
N SER A 647 11.85 -23.69 31.17
CA SER A 647 11.29 -23.29 29.89
C SER A 647 11.85 -21.94 29.43
N SER A 648 11.69 -21.63 28.14
CA SER A 648 12.16 -20.34 27.59
C SER A 648 11.46 -19.14 28.25
N PHE A 649 10.19 -19.31 28.64
CA PHE A 649 9.36 -18.30 29.26
C PHE A 649 8.61 -18.88 30.47
N PRO A 650 9.30 -19.07 31.61
CA PRO A 650 8.74 -19.77 32.77
C PRO A 650 7.55 -19.03 33.43
N PRO A 651 6.72 -19.74 34.22
CA PRO A 651 5.46 -19.21 34.75
C PRO A 651 5.58 -17.90 35.52
N HIS A 652 6.67 -17.66 36.26
CA HIS A 652 6.86 -16.41 37.01
C HIS A 652 6.81 -15.15 36.14
N LEU A 653 7.06 -15.27 34.83
CA LEU A 653 6.95 -14.16 33.90
C LEU A 653 5.50 -13.80 33.56
N TRP A 654 4.59 -14.77 33.50
CA TRP A 654 3.28 -14.58 32.86
C TRP A 654 2.07 -15.04 33.68
N ALA A 655 2.27 -15.91 34.67
CA ALA A 655 1.24 -16.34 35.60
C ALA A 655 1.26 -15.50 36.88
N SER A 656 0.08 -15.27 37.43
CA SER A 656 -0.09 -14.62 38.72
C SER A 656 -1.50 -14.90 39.23
N SER A 657 -1.69 -14.92 40.54
CA SER A 657 -3.02 -15.04 41.15
C SER A 657 -3.71 -13.68 41.28
N ASP A 658 -2.99 -12.55 41.27
CA ASP A 658 -3.61 -11.23 41.47
C ASP A 658 -4.44 -10.73 40.28
N VAL A 659 -5.76 -10.83 40.38
CA VAL A 659 -6.75 -10.35 39.38
C VAL A 659 -6.64 -8.83 39.13
N ASN A 660 -6.07 -8.06 40.06
CA ASN A 660 -5.88 -6.61 39.91
C ASN A 660 -4.65 -6.22 39.10
N GLN A 661 -3.73 -7.17 38.88
CA GLN A 661 -2.57 -6.93 38.06
C GLN A 661 -3.02 -6.55 36.64
N LYS A 662 -2.48 -5.45 36.10
CA LYS A 662 -2.81 -4.95 34.75
C LYS A 662 -2.24 -5.87 33.67
N ARG A 663 -2.88 -7.02 33.46
CA ARG A 663 -2.48 -8.05 32.49
C ARG A 663 -3.11 -7.87 31.11
N THR A 664 -4.21 -7.12 31.02
CA THR A 664 -4.98 -6.92 29.79
C THR A 664 -4.44 -5.74 28.99
N THR A 665 -3.72 -6.04 27.92
CA THR A 665 -3.00 -5.10 27.05
C THR A 665 -3.87 -4.40 26.00
N ASN A 666 -5.19 -4.32 26.21
CA ASN A 666 -6.11 -3.62 25.31
C ASN A 666 -5.68 -2.16 25.08
N GLY A 667 -5.06 -1.52 26.07
CA GLY A 667 -4.65 -0.13 25.96
C GLY A 667 -3.35 0.11 25.21
N ARG A 668 -2.43 -0.87 25.23
CA ARG A 668 -1.22 -0.84 24.41
C ARG A 668 -1.55 -1.01 22.93
N GLU A 669 -2.37 -2.00 22.61
CA GLU A 669 -2.89 -2.18 21.25
C GLU A 669 -3.76 -0.98 20.84
N SER A 670 -4.60 -0.45 21.73
CA SER A 670 -5.35 0.78 21.45
C SER A 670 -4.42 1.96 21.16
N PHE A 671 -3.28 2.07 21.85
CA PHE A 671 -2.28 3.10 21.59
C PHE A 671 -1.60 2.89 20.23
N HIS A 672 -1.16 1.67 19.91
CA HIS A 672 -0.57 1.37 18.60
C HIS A 672 -1.57 1.45 17.46
N LYS A 673 -2.82 1.03 17.66
CA LYS A 673 -3.92 1.21 16.71
C LYS A 673 -4.18 2.69 16.48
N HIS A 674 -4.21 3.49 17.55
CA HIS A 674 -4.33 4.95 17.45
C HIS A 674 -3.14 5.56 16.70
N LEU A 675 -1.91 5.24 17.09
CA LEU A 675 -0.68 5.68 16.41
C LEU A 675 -0.72 5.31 14.92
N ASN A 676 -1.02 4.06 14.59
CA ASN A 676 -1.16 3.57 13.23
C ASN A 676 -2.30 4.27 12.46
N SER A 677 -3.36 4.70 13.13
CA SER A 677 -4.47 5.44 12.50
C SER A 677 -4.14 6.89 12.15
N LEU A 678 -3.06 7.46 12.71
CA LEU A 678 -2.62 8.82 12.40
C LEU A 678 -1.91 8.92 11.04
N PHE A 679 -1.56 7.79 10.43
CA PHE A 679 -0.82 7.71 9.17
C PHE A 679 -1.67 7.16 8.03
N TYR A 680 -1.57 7.80 6.87
CA TYR A 680 -2.30 7.42 5.65
C TYR A 680 -1.60 6.32 4.84
N THR A 681 -0.34 6.03 5.17
CA THR A 681 0.52 5.04 4.51
C THR A 681 1.20 4.16 5.57
N ALA A 682 1.55 2.93 5.20
CA ALA A 682 2.24 2.00 6.10
C ALA A 682 3.73 2.35 6.33
N ASN A 683 4.23 3.43 5.73
CA ASN A 683 5.59 3.92 5.89
C ASN A 683 5.60 5.46 5.69
N PRO A 684 5.18 6.25 6.69
CA PRO A 684 5.21 7.71 6.59
C PRO A 684 6.65 8.21 6.48
N SER A 685 6.85 9.40 5.91
CA SER A 685 8.17 10.05 5.97
C SER A 685 8.54 10.36 7.42
N VAL A 686 9.85 10.44 7.72
CA VAL A 686 10.32 10.80 9.07
C VAL A 686 9.73 12.11 9.56
N PHE A 687 9.50 13.09 8.67
CA PHE A 687 8.89 14.39 8.99
C PHE A 687 7.38 14.29 9.29
N GLU A 688 6.63 13.42 8.61
CA GLU A 688 5.22 13.23 8.90
C GLU A 688 5.02 12.47 10.21
N LEU A 689 5.83 11.43 10.44
CA LEU A 689 5.90 10.75 11.73
C LEU A 689 6.20 11.75 12.84
N ASN A 690 7.16 12.63 12.60
CA ASN A 690 7.52 13.72 13.48
C ASN A 690 6.32 14.53 13.99
N ASP A 691 5.56 15.06 13.04
CA ASP A 691 4.46 15.97 13.32
C ASP A 691 3.37 15.25 14.12
N ARG A 692 3.12 13.98 13.80
CA ARG A 692 2.13 13.16 14.53
C ARG A 692 2.61 12.75 15.92
N LEU A 693 3.89 12.45 16.12
CA LEU A 693 4.43 12.21 17.46
C LEU A 693 4.32 13.47 18.33
N GLN A 694 4.54 14.65 17.75
CA GLN A 694 4.35 15.93 18.45
C GLN A 694 2.88 16.19 18.81
N GLU A 695 1.94 15.84 17.93
CA GLU A 695 0.50 15.89 18.23
C GLU A 695 0.14 14.94 19.38
N ILE A 696 0.64 13.69 19.36
CA ILE A 696 0.40 12.71 20.44
C ILE A 696 0.97 13.21 21.77
N MET A 697 2.20 13.75 21.78
CA MET A 697 2.80 14.31 22.98
C MET A 697 1.97 15.50 23.49
N SER A 698 1.52 16.38 22.59
CA SER A 698 0.64 17.51 22.94
C SER A 698 -0.70 17.05 23.52
N GLU A 699 -1.33 16.02 22.95
CA GLU A 699 -2.57 15.46 23.48
C GLU A 699 -2.35 14.81 24.85
N SER A 700 -1.22 14.11 25.01
CA SER A 700 -0.84 13.45 26.25
C SER A 700 -0.61 14.44 27.39
N LYS A 701 -0.12 15.66 27.09
CA LYS A 701 -0.06 16.76 28.06
C LYS A 701 -1.42 17.03 28.70
N PHE A 702 -2.46 17.18 27.87
CA PHE A 702 -3.80 17.48 28.36
C PHE A 702 -4.36 16.32 29.19
N LYS A 703 -4.08 15.07 28.81
CA LYS A 703 -4.48 13.87 29.59
C LYS A 703 -3.80 13.81 30.96
N LEU A 704 -2.53 14.19 31.04
CA LEU A 704 -1.78 14.22 32.29
C LEU A 704 -2.15 15.39 33.21
N GLN A 705 -2.49 16.55 32.63
CA GLN A 705 -2.85 17.76 33.38
C GLN A 705 -4.33 17.84 33.75
N SER A 706 -5.21 17.05 33.11
CA SER A 706 -6.62 17.02 33.47
C SER A 706 -6.82 16.37 34.84
N THR A 707 -7.30 17.15 35.82
CA THR A 707 -7.76 16.70 37.14
C THR A 707 -9.12 16.02 37.11
N ALA A 708 -9.78 16.00 35.96
CA ALA A 708 -11.06 15.32 35.77
C ALA A 708 -10.82 13.81 35.76
N ASN A 709 -11.44 13.08 36.70
CA ASN A 709 -11.65 11.65 36.62
C ASN A 709 -12.29 11.31 35.27
N LEU A 710 -11.46 11.00 34.26
CA LEU A 710 -11.89 10.64 32.93
C LEU A 710 -12.59 9.29 33.02
N ARG A 711 -13.93 9.37 33.16
CA ARG A 711 -14.95 8.32 33.04
C ARG A 711 -14.60 7.01 33.77
N SER A 712 -15.38 6.74 34.82
CA SER A 712 -15.48 5.42 35.46
C SER A 712 -15.34 4.30 34.44
N SER A 713 -14.49 3.31 34.77
CA SER A 713 -14.35 2.06 34.01
C SER A 713 -15.72 1.64 33.48
N LYS A 714 -15.81 1.37 32.16
CA LYS A 714 -17.09 1.01 31.54
C LYS A 714 -17.79 -0.04 32.41
N ALA A 715 -19.09 0.07 32.67
CA ALA A 715 -19.81 -0.83 33.58
C ALA A 715 -19.58 -2.34 33.30
N LYS A 716 -19.25 -2.69 32.05
CA LYS A 716 -18.85 -4.04 31.62
C LYS A 716 -17.50 -4.51 32.21
N ASP A 717 -16.51 -3.62 32.33
CA ASP A 717 -15.19 -3.94 32.90
C ASP A 717 -15.27 -4.10 34.42
N VAL A 718 -16.12 -3.32 35.08
CA VAL A 718 -16.41 -3.46 36.52
C VAL A 718 -17.07 -4.81 36.81
N LYS A 719 -18.15 -5.15 36.10
CA LYS A 719 -18.83 -6.46 36.25
C LYS A 719 -17.90 -7.65 35.97
N LYS A 720 -17.04 -7.55 34.94
CA LYS A 720 -16.05 -8.59 34.64
C LYS A 720 -15.05 -8.76 35.80
N ARG A 721 -14.59 -7.65 36.38
CA ARG A 721 -13.68 -7.68 37.54
C ARG A 721 -14.34 -8.27 38.78
N GLU A 722 -15.57 -7.88 39.09
CA GLU A 722 -16.35 -8.43 40.21
C GLU A 722 -16.54 -9.95 40.07
N TRP A 723 -16.86 -10.41 38.86
CA TRP A 723 -16.98 -11.85 38.57
C TRP A 723 -15.65 -12.59 38.76
N LEU A 724 -14.53 -12.05 38.26
CA LEU A 724 -13.20 -12.66 38.44
C LEU A 724 -12.82 -12.76 39.94
N LEU A 725 -13.09 -11.71 40.72
CA LEU A 725 -12.85 -11.70 42.16
C LEU A 725 -13.74 -12.72 42.89
N SER A 726 -15.00 -12.88 42.48
CA SER A 726 -15.90 -13.89 43.04
C SER A 726 -15.39 -15.31 42.81
N ILE A 727 -15.00 -15.65 41.58
CA ILE A 727 -14.49 -16.99 41.24
C ILE A 727 -13.18 -17.27 41.97
N GLN A 728 -12.29 -16.28 42.06
CA GLN A 728 -11.07 -16.40 42.85
C GLN A 728 -11.35 -16.58 44.34
N GLY A 729 -12.35 -15.87 44.89
CA GLY A 729 -12.78 -16.04 46.27
C GLY A 729 -13.23 -17.48 46.56
N SER A 730 -14.00 -18.09 45.66
CA SER A 730 -14.43 -19.50 45.77
C SER A 730 -13.24 -20.48 45.72
N PHE A 731 -12.26 -20.24 44.83
CA PHE A 731 -11.05 -21.05 44.78
C PHE A 731 -10.22 -20.92 46.07
N ASN A 732 -9.98 -19.70 46.55
CA ASN A 732 -9.23 -19.44 47.78
C ASN A 732 -9.93 -20.00 49.04
N ALA A 733 -11.27 -20.08 49.03
CA ALA A 733 -12.07 -20.67 50.10
C ALA A 733 -12.09 -22.21 50.05
N GLY A 734 -11.45 -22.84 49.05
CA GLY A 734 -11.43 -24.30 48.87
C GLY A 734 -12.76 -24.89 48.39
N THR A 735 -13.71 -24.08 47.94
CA THR A 735 -15.00 -24.56 47.42
C THR A 735 -14.94 -24.96 45.95
N MET A 736 -13.81 -24.70 45.29
CA MET A 736 -13.52 -25.12 43.91
C MET A 736 -12.13 -25.78 43.86
N THR A 737 -12.02 -26.87 43.09
CA THR A 737 -10.73 -27.46 42.77
C THR A 737 -9.93 -26.57 41.82
N ARG A 738 -8.62 -26.81 41.71
CA ARG A 738 -7.74 -26.06 40.81
C ARG A 738 -8.17 -26.19 39.34
N LEU A 739 -8.54 -27.39 38.91
CA LEU A 739 -9.06 -27.67 37.57
C LEU A 739 -10.37 -26.90 37.29
N GLN A 740 -11.31 -26.93 38.23
CA GLN A 740 -12.58 -26.19 38.11
C GLN A 740 -12.35 -24.68 38.04
N TYR A 741 -11.38 -24.14 38.78
CA TYR A 741 -11.02 -22.73 38.74
C TYR A 741 -10.51 -22.32 37.34
N ILE A 742 -9.53 -23.04 36.79
CA ILE A 742 -8.97 -22.70 35.48
C ILE A 742 -9.99 -22.88 34.33
N GLN A 743 -10.85 -23.88 34.40
CA GLN A 743 -11.92 -24.09 33.43
C GLN A 743 -13.00 -23.00 33.53
N SER A 744 -13.30 -22.52 34.72
CA SER A 744 -14.27 -21.43 34.90
C SER A 744 -13.73 -20.11 34.35
N ILE A 745 -12.46 -19.80 34.60
CA ILE A 745 -11.87 -18.50 34.24
C ILE A 745 -11.49 -18.40 32.76
N CYS A 746 -11.20 -19.52 32.08
CA CYS A 746 -10.76 -19.55 30.69
C CYS A 746 -11.76 -18.92 29.71
N HIS A 747 -13.06 -18.97 30.01
CA HIS A 747 -14.11 -18.34 29.21
C HIS A 747 -13.93 -16.82 29.04
N THR A 748 -13.22 -16.15 29.94
CA THR A 748 -12.94 -14.71 29.81
C THR A 748 -11.71 -14.38 28.97
N LEU A 749 -11.01 -15.41 28.50
CA LEU A 749 -9.65 -15.36 27.96
C LEU A 749 -9.51 -15.98 26.59
N LEU A 750 -10.51 -16.73 26.11
CA LEU A 750 -10.46 -17.30 24.77
C LEU A 750 -10.25 -16.17 23.75
N PRO A 751 -9.19 -16.22 22.91
CA PRO A 751 -9.07 -15.29 21.81
C PRO A 751 -10.38 -15.28 21.01
N SER A 752 -10.91 -14.09 20.72
CA SER A 752 -11.99 -13.96 19.76
C SER A 752 -11.54 -14.64 18.48
N THR A 753 -12.38 -15.49 17.91
CA THR A 753 -12.13 -16.25 16.66
C THR A 753 -11.85 -15.37 15.43
N PHE A 754 -11.73 -14.06 15.64
CA PHE A 754 -11.29 -13.01 14.72
C PHE A 754 -9.99 -12.40 15.30
N LEU A 755 -8.85 -13.02 15.02
CA LEU A 755 -7.53 -12.41 15.04
C LEU A 755 -6.84 -12.75 13.72
#